data_AF-A0A449B161-F1
#
_entry.id   AF-A0A449B161-F1
#
_cell.length_a   1.000
_cell.length_b   1.000
_cell.length_c   1.000
_cell.angle_alpha   90.00
_cell.angle_beta   90.00
_cell.angle_gamma   90.00
#
_symmetry.space_group_name_H-M   'P 1'
#
loop_
_entity.id
_entity.type
_entity.pdbx_description
1 polymer ?
#
loop_
_entity_poly.entity_id
_entity_poly.type
_entity_poly.pdbx_seq_one_letter_code
_entity_poly.pdbx_strand_id
1 'polypeptide(L)'
;MLILIGVGTLASSIILLLIFVKKDNSKVVFDPKNNLAFSKLPKNTNPPKSEIKENNIKNKTSEKLLNSEQKKNLQAIKSKFKKIILESQDLPVSKEFLTYLNNLISKIDDSKTENKYLKIFNLNYNIFFGNFDAWKEIFLNINELFWSNQEKQKWINKLNEMLINVKKWNEGLNITDKLKKLLKDFYIEKLKEQINLYEEHPYYFQPLERLKKLLYHYQNNYNKNVILQWGIDKNNKFSLSPNKYYSGNFQQVKINNKYIHNWLKYYKRWNWIFINKDEQINKIEDKNIKSLQINPQFKDNKIISDYIQRQIRFASDKYSNFWLINSQHPQKVNYKDTLEPKNRIKIEKTKYKINEVLDNINKLSLQQQFAINKSQGKGAVTIDNKQYKYWKSSSIKNFDFEKFNKYQKYADVKTYNYVFEYKNIYDNLLFQQPNLFSEALYRTFNEDLVTPKHTQIQDNKLTADKIYYHKTTPITIQEAKKLSKDPWFNPIPEYQRWFNKWKEILPNIINKKWDTKTKIKAISYYIATNSLYLHAPNWTQYNYNGYGFYNPTQIFTNDPEIQCVGYVMNLAAALTILNIPVRILGGAYFGNSTAVVPSGYHAWNEVFVDGRWKIIDLTWFDYLEYGASKDKTYELQDDLDLFLERNSEHKLRKYFRLDLNSYETTLLYFKNPKQYEYQDLPDSI
;
A
#
# COMPACT_ATOMS: atom_id res chain seq x y z
N MET A 1 -56.68 20.39 -34.13
CA MET A 1 -56.06 19.32 -34.93
C MET A 1 -54.64 19.76 -35.27
N LEU A 2 -53.67 19.05 -34.67
CA LEU A 2 -52.21 19.03 -34.82
C LEU A 2 -51.37 20.29 -35.13
N ILE A 3 -50.40 20.46 -34.23
CA ILE A 3 -49.31 21.44 -34.08
C ILE A 3 -48.05 20.93 -34.79
N LEU A 4 -47.20 21.85 -35.28
CA LEU A 4 -45.75 21.63 -35.38
C LEU A 4 -44.96 22.93 -35.16
N ILE A 5 -44.25 23.00 -34.04
CA ILE A 5 -43.18 23.97 -33.74
C ILE A 5 -41.91 23.15 -33.53
N GLY A 6 -40.85 23.48 -34.26
CA GLY A 6 -39.54 22.83 -34.19
C GLY A 6 -38.69 23.36 -33.03
N VAL A 7 -38.17 22.44 -32.22
CA VAL A 7 -37.13 22.68 -31.22
C VAL A 7 -35.93 21.80 -31.58
N GLY A 8 -34.77 22.43 -31.76
CA GLY A 8 -33.49 21.77 -32.01
C GLY A 8 -32.94 21.05 -30.78
N THR A 9 -32.48 19.82 -30.99
CA THR A 9 -31.81 18.98 -30.00
C THR A 9 -30.29 19.03 -30.21
N LEU A 10 -29.56 19.41 -29.15
CA LEU A 10 -28.11 19.21 -29.02
C LEU A 10 -27.87 17.84 -28.38
N ALA A 11 -27.33 16.91 -29.16
CA ALA A 11 -26.90 15.59 -28.71
C ALA A 11 -25.43 15.62 -28.29
N SER A 12 -25.16 15.24 -27.05
CA SER A 12 -23.82 15.08 -26.48
C SER A 12 -23.15 13.81 -27.00
N SER A 13 -21.97 13.97 -27.61
CA SER A 13 -21.20 12.90 -28.23
C SER A 13 -20.44 12.04 -27.21
N ILE A 14 -20.67 10.73 -27.26
CA ILE A 14 -19.87 9.68 -26.63
C ILE A 14 -18.64 9.44 -27.52
N ILE A 15 -17.43 9.63 -27.00
CA ILE A 15 -16.19 9.29 -27.72
C ILE A 15 -15.66 7.96 -27.16
N LEU A 16 -15.76 6.91 -27.98
CA LEU A 16 -15.07 5.64 -27.83
C LEU A 16 -13.61 5.80 -28.29
N LEU A 17 -12.64 5.50 -27.43
CA LEU A 17 -11.23 5.36 -27.82
C LEU A 17 -10.96 3.88 -28.16
N LEU A 18 -10.69 3.59 -29.43
CA LEU A 18 -10.14 2.31 -29.91
C LEU A 18 -8.63 2.43 -30.01
N ILE A 19 -7.88 1.69 -29.17
CA ILE A 19 -6.43 1.55 -29.30
C ILE A 19 -6.14 0.20 -29.98
N PHE A 20 -5.56 0.28 -31.18
CA PHE A 20 -4.96 -0.86 -31.88
C PHE A 20 -3.64 -1.26 -31.20
N VAL A 21 -3.58 -2.49 -30.66
CA VAL A 21 -2.31 -3.12 -30.27
C VAL A 21 -1.91 -4.09 -31.37
N LYS A 22 -0.82 -3.75 -32.07
CA LYS A 22 -0.16 -4.58 -33.07
C LYS A 22 0.51 -5.76 -32.37
N LYS A 23 0.14 -6.98 -32.74
CA LYS A 23 0.56 -8.26 -32.16
C LYS A 23 1.71 -8.82 -33.00
N ASP A 24 2.95 -8.74 -32.51
CA ASP A 24 4.08 -9.45 -33.13
C ASP A 24 4.15 -10.88 -32.60
N ASN A 25 4.01 -11.81 -33.53
CA ASN A 25 4.18 -13.25 -33.33
C ASN A 25 5.63 -13.63 -33.64
N SER A 26 6.41 -14.03 -32.64
CA SER A 26 7.55 -14.92 -32.85
C SER A 26 7.41 -16.14 -31.94
N LYS A 27 6.98 -17.24 -32.55
CA LYS A 27 6.91 -18.56 -31.92
C LYS A 27 8.32 -19.14 -31.90
N VAL A 28 8.91 -19.28 -30.72
CA VAL A 28 10.01 -20.21 -30.50
C VAL A 28 9.40 -21.52 -30.02
N VAL A 29 9.43 -22.51 -30.90
CA VAL A 29 9.03 -23.90 -30.63
C VAL A 29 10.18 -24.57 -29.89
N PHE A 30 9.96 -24.97 -28.65
CA PHE A 30 10.87 -25.86 -27.93
C PHE A 30 10.27 -27.27 -27.95
N ASP A 31 11.00 -28.19 -28.59
CA ASP A 31 10.72 -29.61 -28.71
C ASP A 31 11.22 -30.37 -27.46
N PRO A 32 10.36 -31.02 -26.67
CA PRO A 32 10.78 -31.82 -25.53
C PRO A 32 10.72 -33.31 -25.87
N LYS A 33 11.66 -33.79 -26.70
CA LYS A 33 11.89 -35.23 -26.88
C LYS A 33 13.37 -35.55 -27.04
N ASN A 34 14.00 -35.96 -25.93
CA ASN A 34 15.05 -36.99 -25.85
C ASN A 34 15.45 -37.14 -24.37
N ASN A 35 14.87 -38.10 -23.65
CA ASN A 35 15.41 -39.45 -23.44
C ASN A 35 16.75 -39.46 -22.70
N LEU A 36 16.71 -39.86 -21.43
CA LEU A 36 17.64 -40.87 -20.90
C LEU A 36 16.96 -41.57 -19.73
N ALA A 37 16.41 -42.75 -20.07
CA ALA A 37 15.86 -43.71 -19.14
C ALA A 37 16.98 -44.28 -18.27
N PHE A 38 16.79 -44.25 -16.94
CA PHE A 38 17.58 -45.10 -16.05
C PHE A 38 16.81 -46.40 -15.80
N SER A 39 17.47 -47.47 -16.23
CA SER A 39 17.09 -48.87 -16.16
C SER A 39 16.89 -49.34 -14.71
N LYS A 40 15.79 -50.05 -14.51
CA LYS A 40 15.62 -51.00 -13.42
C LYS A 40 16.63 -52.13 -13.59
N LEU A 41 17.39 -52.44 -12.54
CA LEU A 41 18.19 -53.65 -12.40
C LEU A 41 18.26 -54.02 -10.90
N PRO A 42 18.53 -55.27 -10.54
CA PRO A 42 17.48 -56.19 -10.11
C PRO A 42 17.60 -56.63 -8.64
N LYS A 43 16.54 -57.29 -8.16
CA LYS A 43 16.55 -58.12 -6.94
C LYS A 43 17.58 -59.25 -7.10
N ASN A 44 18.56 -59.32 -6.21
CA ASN A 44 19.40 -60.50 -5.97
C ASN A 44 19.07 -60.98 -4.55
N THR A 45 18.29 -62.05 -4.34
CA THR A 45 18.72 -63.47 -4.26
C THR A 45 19.90 -63.70 -3.30
N ASN A 46 19.58 -64.42 -2.21
CA ASN A 46 20.52 -64.93 -1.23
C ASN A 46 21.54 -65.86 -1.90
N PRO A 47 22.85 -65.77 -1.57
CA PRO A 47 23.78 -66.87 -1.72
C PRO A 47 23.84 -67.71 -0.44
N PRO A 48 24.37 -68.95 -0.52
CA PRO A 48 24.11 -70.01 0.43
C PRO A 48 24.98 -69.92 1.69
N LYS A 49 24.46 -70.51 2.77
CA LYS A 49 25.21 -70.82 3.99
C LYS A 49 26.43 -71.68 3.64
N SER A 50 27.63 -71.11 3.75
CA SER A 50 28.87 -71.88 3.87
C SER A 50 29.27 -71.94 5.34
N GLU A 51 29.32 -73.15 5.90
CA GLU A 51 29.93 -73.45 7.19
C GLU A 51 31.37 -72.93 7.22
N ILE A 52 31.66 -72.03 8.17
CA ILE A 52 33.02 -71.68 8.53
C ILE A 52 33.34 -72.42 9.82
N LYS A 53 34.21 -73.42 9.70
CA LYS A 53 34.88 -74.10 10.81
C LYS A 53 35.63 -73.08 11.65
N GLU A 54 35.40 -73.10 12.96
CA GLU A 54 36.20 -72.41 13.97
C GLU A 54 37.63 -72.94 13.93
N ASN A 55 38.54 -72.15 13.35
CA ASN A 55 39.97 -72.30 13.59
C ASN A 55 40.43 -71.15 14.50
N ASN A 56 40.72 -71.53 15.75
CA ASN A 56 41.48 -70.74 16.70
C ASN A 56 42.84 -70.34 16.11
N ILE A 57 42.95 -69.08 15.67
CA ILE A 57 44.25 -68.43 15.42
C ILE A 57 44.32 -67.19 16.30
N LYS A 58 45.10 -67.28 17.38
CA LYS A 58 45.65 -66.12 18.09
C LYS A 58 46.62 -65.40 17.16
N ASN A 59 46.11 -64.52 16.30
CA ASN A 59 46.93 -63.58 15.54
C ASN A 59 47.03 -62.26 16.32
N LYS A 60 48.26 -61.95 16.75
CA LYS A 60 48.69 -60.58 17.07
C LYS A 60 48.42 -59.73 15.82
N THR A 61 47.35 -58.94 15.83
CA THR A 61 47.09 -57.91 14.81
C THR A 61 48.15 -56.83 14.95
N SER A 62 49.13 -56.81 14.05
CA SER A 62 49.93 -55.60 13.82
C SER A 62 48.96 -54.52 13.32
N GLU A 63 48.69 -53.50 14.12
CA GLU A 63 47.80 -52.42 13.72
C GLU A 63 48.37 -51.71 12.47
N LYS A 64 47.71 -51.85 11.33
CA LYS A 64 48.13 -51.22 10.07
C LYS A 64 48.04 -49.69 10.21
N LEU A 65 49.12 -48.99 9.84
CA LEU A 65 49.17 -47.53 9.81
C LEU A 65 48.27 -46.95 8.71
N LEU A 66 47.81 -45.72 8.91
CA LEU A 66 46.95 -45.04 7.94
C LEU A 66 47.67 -44.70 6.62
N ASN A 67 46.98 -44.95 5.51
CA ASN A 67 47.40 -44.48 4.18
C ASN A 67 47.15 -42.96 4.00
N SER A 68 47.64 -42.39 2.90
CA SER A 68 47.52 -40.95 2.61
C SER A 68 46.07 -40.46 2.48
N GLU A 69 45.19 -41.27 1.88
CA GLU A 69 43.78 -40.96 1.68
C GLU A 69 43.01 -40.95 3.01
N GLN A 70 43.23 -41.95 3.87
CA GLN A 70 42.67 -42.04 5.21
C GLN A 70 43.07 -40.83 6.06
N LYS A 71 44.34 -40.41 6.01
CA LYS A 71 44.83 -39.20 6.67
C LYS A 71 44.14 -37.94 6.13
N LYS A 72 43.96 -37.83 4.82
CA LYS A 72 43.25 -36.70 4.17
C LYS A 72 41.79 -36.63 4.61
N ASN A 73 41.10 -37.76 4.69
CA ASN A 73 39.70 -37.84 5.12
C ASN A 73 39.54 -37.41 6.59
N LEU A 74 40.41 -37.88 7.48
CA LEU A 74 40.41 -37.44 8.89
C LEU A 74 40.66 -35.94 9.03
N GLN A 75 41.60 -35.37 8.26
CA GLN A 75 41.86 -33.93 8.25
C GLN A 75 40.66 -33.11 7.75
N ALA A 76 39.94 -33.60 6.73
CA ALA A 76 38.74 -32.94 6.23
C ALA A 76 37.62 -32.91 7.31
N ILE A 77 37.41 -34.02 8.01
CA ILE A 77 36.44 -34.10 9.13
C ILE A 77 36.86 -33.17 10.27
N LYS A 78 38.14 -33.20 10.68
CA LYS A 78 38.70 -32.32 11.71
C LYS A 78 38.48 -30.85 11.38
N SER A 79 38.72 -30.46 10.13
CA SER A 79 38.55 -29.08 9.66
C SER A 79 37.10 -28.62 9.78
N LYS A 80 36.13 -29.48 9.45
CA LYS A 80 34.70 -29.18 9.63
C LYS A 80 34.32 -28.99 11.11
N PHE A 81 34.83 -29.82 12.02
CA PHE A 81 34.61 -29.61 13.46
C PHE A 81 35.22 -28.32 13.99
N LYS A 82 36.44 -27.99 13.58
CA LYS A 82 37.08 -26.69 13.92
C LYS A 82 36.25 -25.51 13.41
N LYS A 83 35.71 -25.61 12.20
CA LYS A 83 34.80 -24.61 11.64
C LYS A 83 33.55 -24.43 12.52
N ILE A 84 32.93 -25.53 12.97
CA ILE A 84 31.77 -25.46 13.88
C ILE A 84 32.12 -24.76 15.20
N ILE A 85 33.28 -25.06 15.79
CA ILE A 85 33.73 -24.41 17.04
C ILE A 85 33.91 -22.90 16.82
N LEU A 86 34.49 -22.50 15.69
CA LEU A 86 34.66 -21.09 15.35
C LEU A 86 33.30 -20.39 15.19
N GLU A 87 32.40 -20.97 14.40
CA GLU A 87 31.05 -20.41 14.19
C GLU A 87 30.21 -20.38 15.48
N SER A 88 30.51 -21.27 16.43
CA SER A 88 29.82 -21.35 17.71
C SER A 88 30.07 -20.16 18.63
N GLN A 89 31.06 -19.30 18.34
CA GLN A 89 31.34 -18.09 19.12
C GLN A 89 30.16 -17.10 19.10
N ASP A 90 29.43 -17.05 17.98
CA ASP A 90 28.28 -16.17 17.78
C ASP A 90 26.92 -16.89 17.94
N LEU A 91 26.95 -18.16 18.35
CA LEU A 91 25.77 -19.02 18.49
C LEU A 91 25.60 -19.44 19.95
N PRO A 92 24.38 -19.67 20.44
CA PRO A 92 24.12 -19.93 21.85
C PRO A 92 24.41 -21.39 22.22
N VAL A 93 25.52 -21.97 21.76
CA VAL A 93 25.84 -23.37 22.03
C VAL A 93 26.23 -23.60 23.48
N SER A 94 25.89 -24.78 24.02
CA SER A 94 26.27 -25.12 25.40
C SER A 94 27.76 -25.43 25.53
N LYS A 95 28.34 -25.16 26.71
CA LYS A 95 29.72 -25.58 27.05
C LYS A 95 29.90 -27.09 26.87
N GLU A 96 28.89 -27.87 27.21
CA GLU A 96 28.87 -29.33 27.05
C GLU A 96 29.04 -29.75 25.58
N PHE A 97 28.37 -29.07 24.65
CA PHE A 97 28.49 -29.32 23.22
C PHE A 97 29.89 -29.01 22.71
N LEU A 98 30.48 -27.87 23.12
CA LEU A 98 31.85 -27.52 22.77
C LEU A 98 32.87 -28.53 23.29
N THR A 99 32.72 -29.00 24.53
CA THR A 99 33.54 -30.07 25.10
C THR A 99 33.43 -31.36 24.28
N TYR A 100 32.22 -31.72 23.84
CA TYR A 100 32.01 -32.87 22.98
C TYR A 100 32.73 -32.75 21.62
N LEU A 101 32.67 -31.58 20.97
CA LEU A 101 33.39 -31.34 19.71
C LEU A 101 34.91 -31.46 19.88
N ASN A 102 35.45 -30.87 20.95
CA ASN A 102 36.88 -30.99 21.27
C ASN A 102 37.30 -32.45 21.50
N ASN A 103 36.46 -33.24 22.17
CA ASN A 103 36.70 -34.68 22.35
C ASN A 103 36.70 -35.45 21.02
N LEU A 104 35.84 -35.08 20.06
CA LEU A 104 35.85 -35.68 18.72
C LEU A 104 37.13 -35.32 17.96
N ILE A 105 37.59 -34.07 18.05
CA ILE A 105 38.85 -33.63 17.46
C ILE A 105 40.03 -34.41 18.05
N SER A 106 40.08 -34.58 19.38
CA SER A 106 41.12 -35.39 20.05
C SER A 106 41.10 -36.84 19.55
N LYS A 107 39.92 -37.47 19.44
CA LYS A 107 39.79 -38.83 18.89
C LYS A 107 40.32 -38.96 17.47
N ILE A 108 40.11 -37.94 16.64
CA ILE A 108 40.66 -37.89 15.27
C ILE A 108 42.19 -37.82 15.32
N ASP A 109 42.76 -37.00 16.21
CA ASP A 109 44.21 -36.86 16.37
C ASP A 109 44.89 -38.14 16.91
N ASP A 110 44.17 -38.92 17.73
CA ASP A 110 44.63 -40.19 18.29
C ASP A 110 44.45 -41.40 17.34
N SER A 111 43.79 -41.21 16.20
CA SER A 111 43.48 -42.28 15.24
C SER A 111 44.63 -42.51 14.28
N LYS A 112 45.68 -43.17 14.76
CA LYS A 112 46.90 -43.47 13.99
C LYS A 112 46.86 -44.82 13.25
N THR A 113 45.81 -45.62 13.46
CA THR A 113 45.70 -47.00 12.97
C THR A 113 44.41 -47.23 12.21
N GLU A 114 44.43 -48.15 11.25
CA GLU A 114 43.29 -48.45 10.37
C GLU A 114 42.03 -48.82 11.15
N ASN A 115 42.15 -49.62 12.22
CA ASN A 115 41.03 -49.96 13.10
C ASN A 115 40.40 -48.74 13.78
N LYS A 116 41.22 -47.77 14.23
CA LYS A 116 40.73 -46.52 14.83
C LYS A 116 40.11 -45.62 13.77
N TYR A 117 40.70 -45.54 12.58
CA TYR A 117 40.13 -44.83 11.43
C TYR A 117 38.76 -45.39 11.05
N LEU A 118 38.62 -46.72 10.91
CA LEU A 118 37.34 -47.34 10.56
C LEU A 118 36.26 -47.05 11.62
N LYS A 119 36.62 -47.05 12.92
CA LYS A 119 35.69 -46.65 13.98
C LYS A 119 35.20 -45.20 13.84
N ILE A 120 36.06 -44.29 13.40
CA ILE A 120 35.70 -42.89 13.14
C ILE A 120 34.90 -42.75 11.85
N PHE A 121 35.32 -43.43 10.79
CA PHE A 121 34.70 -43.33 9.47
C PHE A 121 33.32 -44.02 9.40
N ASN A 122 33.09 -45.04 10.23
CA ASN A 122 31.78 -45.67 10.41
C ASN A 122 30.76 -44.74 11.10
N LEU A 123 31.21 -43.62 11.69
CA LEU A 123 30.31 -42.59 12.20
C LEU A 123 29.83 -41.73 11.04
N ASN A 124 28.52 -41.53 10.93
CA ASN A 124 27.93 -40.76 9.85
C ASN A 124 28.04 -39.24 10.09
N TYR A 125 29.25 -38.70 9.97
CA TYR A 125 29.49 -37.28 10.21
C TYR A 125 28.79 -36.35 9.20
N ASN A 126 28.45 -36.83 8.01
CA ASN A 126 27.67 -36.04 7.06
C ASN A 126 26.27 -35.73 7.60
N ILE A 127 25.62 -36.68 8.28
CA ILE A 127 24.36 -36.44 9.00
C ILE A 127 24.56 -35.45 10.15
N PHE A 128 25.65 -35.60 10.91
CA PHE A 128 25.99 -34.67 11.98
C PHE A 128 26.12 -33.22 11.47
N PHE A 129 26.92 -33.01 10.41
CA PHE A 129 27.12 -31.68 9.83
C PHE A 129 25.82 -31.12 9.27
N GLY A 130 25.04 -31.91 8.54
CA GLY A 130 23.73 -31.49 8.02
C GLY A 130 22.74 -31.09 9.12
N ASN A 131 22.69 -31.84 10.23
CA ASN A 131 21.84 -31.49 11.36
C ASN A 131 22.33 -30.21 12.07
N PHE A 132 23.65 -29.99 12.20
CA PHE A 132 24.20 -28.75 12.76
C PHE A 132 23.88 -27.55 11.88
N ASP A 133 24.08 -27.67 10.56
CA ASP A 133 23.76 -26.62 9.60
C ASP A 133 22.27 -26.26 9.66
N ALA A 134 21.37 -27.26 9.73
CA ALA A 134 19.93 -27.05 9.90
C ALA A 134 19.58 -26.36 11.23
N TRP A 135 20.21 -26.76 12.33
CA TRP A 135 20.03 -26.12 13.64
C TRP A 135 20.49 -24.65 13.62
N LYS A 136 21.66 -24.38 13.04
CA LYS A 136 22.21 -23.04 12.88
C LYS A 136 21.29 -22.16 12.05
N GLU A 137 20.81 -22.67 10.91
CA GLU A 137 19.87 -21.96 10.04
C GLU A 137 18.59 -21.59 10.79
N ILE A 138 18.05 -22.48 11.63
CA ILE A 138 16.88 -22.21 12.46
C ILE A 138 17.18 -21.09 13.46
N PHE A 139 18.29 -21.19 14.19
CA PHE A 139 18.65 -20.17 15.19
C PHE A 139 18.76 -18.77 14.56
N LEU A 140 19.47 -18.66 13.43
CA LEU A 140 19.63 -17.39 12.72
C LEU A 140 18.28 -16.82 12.25
N ASN A 141 17.38 -17.68 11.76
CA ASN A 141 16.06 -17.28 11.30
C ASN A 141 15.13 -16.81 12.43
N ILE A 142 15.22 -17.37 13.64
CA ILE A 142 14.32 -16.99 14.73
C ILE A 142 14.82 -15.80 15.54
N ASN A 143 16.14 -15.55 15.58
CA ASN A 143 16.75 -14.55 16.46
C ASN A 143 16.21 -13.13 16.25
N GLU A 144 15.84 -12.77 15.02
CA GLU A 144 15.30 -11.46 14.70
C GLU A 144 13.82 -11.28 15.11
N LEU A 145 13.12 -12.37 15.44
CA LEU A 145 11.67 -12.39 15.65
C LEU A 145 11.25 -12.49 17.11
N PHE A 146 12.20 -12.49 18.06
CA PHE A 146 11.89 -12.45 19.50
C PHE A 146 11.37 -11.09 19.94
N TRP A 147 10.38 -11.08 20.82
CA TRP A 147 9.74 -9.85 21.30
C TRP A 147 10.30 -9.40 22.66
N SER A 148 10.88 -10.33 23.41
CA SER A 148 11.56 -10.06 24.67
C SER A 148 12.79 -10.95 24.87
N ASN A 149 13.66 -10.53 25.78
CA ASN A 149 14.83 -11.33 26.18
C ASN A 149 14.40 -12.64 26.85
N GLN A 150 13.32 -12.65 27.62
CA GLN A 150 12.81 -13.86 28.27
C GLN A 150 12.35 -14.91 27.25
N GLU A 151 11.62 -14.46 26.23
CA GLU A 151 11.15 -15.32 25.15
C GLU A 151 12.32 -15.88 24.34
N LYS A 152 13.31 -15.02 24.02
CA LYS A 152 14.57 -15.43 23.39
C LYS A 152 15.25 -16.54 24.17
N GLN A 153 15.37 -16.41 25.50
CA GLN A 153 16.01 -17.44 26.32
C GLN A 153 15.22 -18.75 26.37
N LYS A 154 13.88 -18.69 26.44
CA LYS A 154 13.02 -19.88 26.38
C LYS A 154 13.27 -20.69 25.10
N TRP A 155 13.37 -20.02 23.95
CA TRP A 155 13.61 -20.66 22.66
C TRP A 155 15.06 -21.14 22.48
N ILE A 156 16.03 -20.37 22.98
CA ILE A 156 17.44 -20.81 23.05
C ILE A 156 17.55 -22.10 23.88
N ASN A 157 16.88 -22.19 25.03
CA ASN A 157 16.90 -23.39 25.85
C ASN A 157 16.32 -24.61 25.11
N LYS A 158 15.18 -24.46 24.44
CA LYS A 158 14.60 -25.53 23.59
C LYS A 158 15.56 -25.97 22.47
N LEU A 159 16.21 -25.01 21.80
CA LEU A 159 17.20 -25.32 20.76
C LEU A 159 18.44 -26.01 21.32
N ASN A 160 18.87 -25.62 22.52
CA ASN A 160 20.01 -26.22 23.20
C ASN A 160 19.71 -27.62 23.72
N GLU A 161 18.50 -27.90 24.21
CA GLU A 161 18.07 -29.26 24.54
C GLU A 161 18.10 -30.16 23.30
N MET A 162 17.70 -29.65 22.13
CA MET A 162 17.85 -30.38 20.87
C MET A 162 19.33 -30.59 20.48
N LEU A 163 20.17 -29.59 20.75
CA LEU A 163 21.63 -29.65 20.54
C LEU A 163 22.33 -30.59 21.56
N ILE A 164 21.78 -30.81 22.74
CA ILE A 164 22.37 -31.76 23.71
C ILE A 164 21.99 -33.21 23.35
N ASN A 165 20.79 -33.39 22.79
CA ASN A 165 20.37 -34.65 22.17
C ASN A 165 21.20 -35.02 20.91
N VAL A 166 22.12 -34.15 20.46
CA VAL A 166 23.11 -34.38 19.39
C VAL A 166 24.05 -35.53 19.67
N LYS A 167 24.33 -35.88 20.93
CA LYS A 167 25.21 -37.01 21.24
C LYS A 167 24.75 -38.33 20.58
N LYS A 168 23.45 -38.44 20.26
CA LYS A 168 22.83 -39.56 19.53
C LYS A 168 22.88 -39.44 17.99
N TRP A 169 23.32 -38.32 17.42
CA TRP A 169 23.35 -38.09 15.97
C TRP A 169 24.44 -38.91 15.24
N ASN A 170 25.42 -39.42 15.99
CA ASN A 170 26.38 -40.41 15.52
C ASN A 170 25.74 -41.77 15.19
N GLU A 171 24.51 -42.04 15.65
CA GLU A 171 23.76 -43.28 15.41
C GLU A 171 22.95 -43.26 14.10
N GLY A 172 23.15 -42.24 13.23
CA GLY A 172 22.50 -42.15 11.93
C GLY A 172 21.09 -41.56 11.92
N LEU A 173 20.63 -41.00 13.05
CA LEU A 173 19.33 -40.34 13.16
C LEU A 173 19.37 -38.96 12.48
N ASN A 174 18.68 -38.84 11.34
CA ASN A 174 18.39 -37.56 10.72
C ASN A 174 17.27 -36.86 11.50
N ILE A 175 17.59 -35.77 12.20
CA ILE A 175 16.61 -35.01 13.00
C ILE A 175 16.08 -33.77 12.28
N THR A 176 16.44 -33.61 11.01
CA THR A 176 16.05 -32.46 10.17
C THR A 176 14.52 -32.26 10.19
N ASP A 177 13.73 -33.33 10.22
CA ASP A 177 12.26 -33.20 10.28
C ASP A 177 11.75 -32.68 11.63
N LYS A 178 12.40 -33.04 12.74
CA LYS A 178 12.09 -32.47 14.06
C LYS A 178 12.46 -30.99 14.12
N LEU A 179 13.62 -30.63 13.56
CA LEU A 179 14.09 -29.24 13.45
C LEU A 179 13.15 -28.40 12.57
N LYS A 180 12.76 -28.91 11.39
CA LYS A 180 11.78 -28.27 10.51
C LYS A 180 10.43 -28.09 11.20
N LYS A 181 9.97 -29.10 11.97
CA LYS A 181 8.75 -28.99 12.76
C LYS A 181 8.86 -27.90 13.82
N LEU A 182 9.97 -27.83 14.57
CA LEU A 182 10.20 -26.78 15.56
C LEU A 182 10.13 -25.38 14.94
N LEU A 183 10.77 -25.18 13.79
CA LEU A 183 10.73 -23.90 13.08
C LEU A 183 9.31 -23.57 12.59
N LYS A 184 8.56 -24.56 12.10
CA LYS A 184 7.16 -24.39 11.71
C LYS A 184 6.30 -23.99 12.90
N ASP A 185 6.47 -24.66 14.04
CA ASP A 185 5.75 -24.37 15.28
C ASP A 185 6.07 -22.95 15.80
N PHE A 186 7.35 -22.55 15.74
CA PHE A 186 7.78 -21.18 16.05
C PHE A 186 7.06 -20.13 15.20
N TYR A 187 7.04 -20.30 13.87
CA TYR A 187 6.37 -19.33 13.00
C TYR A 187 4.86 -19.31 13.20
N ILE A 188 4.23 -20.46 13.51
CA ILE A 188 2.81 -20.50 13.87
C ILE A 188 2.55 -19.74 15.18
N GLU A 189 3.40 -19.92 16.20
CA GLU A 189 3.33 -19.17 17.47
C GLU A 189 3.42 -17.66 17.18
N LYS A 190 4.41 -17.22 16.40
CA LYS A 190 4.59 -15.81 16.03
C LYS A 190 3.47 -15.21 15.20
N LEU A 191 2.92 -15.96 14.25
CA LEU A 191 1.74 -15.51 13.50
C LEU A 191 0.55 -15.32 14.44
N LYS A 192 0.31 -16.26 15.37
CA LYS A 192 -0.79 -16.15 16.34
C LYS A 192 -0.60 -14.96 17.28
N GLU A 193 0.60 -14.77 17.83
CA GLU A 193 0.89 -13.63 18.69
C GLU A 193 0.63 -12.30 17.94
N GLN A 194 1.12 -12.18 16.69
CA GLN A 194 0.89 -10.98 15.90
C GLN A 194 -0.60 -10.79 15.59
N ILE A 195 -1.33 -11.86 15.23
CA ILE A 195 -2.79 -11.81 15.03
C ILE A 195 -3.48 -11.30 16.30
N ASN A 196 -3.15 -11.84 17.47
CA ASN A 196 -3.75 -11.43 18.73
C ASN A 196 -3.53 -9.92 18.99
N LEU A 197 -2.32 -9.41 18.73
CA LEU A 197 -2.03 -7.97 18.87
C LEU A 197 -2.95 -7.10 17.99
N TYR A 198 -3.18 -7.52 16.75
CA TYR A 198 -4.11 -6.85 15.83
C TYR A 198 -5.59 -7.04 16.21
N GLU A 199 -5.96 -8.16 16.83
CA GLU A 199 -7.33 -8.39 17.31
C GLU A 199 -7.65 -7.54 18.55
N GLU A 200 -6.67 -7.31 19.43
CA GLU A 200 -6.78 -6.37 20.56
C GLU A 200 -6.90 -4.91 20.09
N HIS A 201 -6.42 -4.61 18.88
CA HIS A 201 -6.43 -3.28 18.27
C HIS A 201 -7.09 -3.34 16.89
N PRO A 202 -8.43 -3.48 16.81
CA PRO A 202 -9.18 -3.76 15.58
C PRO A 202 -9.31 -2.55 14.64
N TYR A 203 -8.22 -1.79 14.50
CA TYR A 203 -8.10 -0.56 13.71
C TYR A 203 -7.33 -0.79 12.41
N TYR A 204 -6.65 -1.93 12.23
CA TYR A 204 -5.78 -2.21 11.09
C TYR A 204 -6.25 -3.46 10.35
N PHE A 205 -7.15 -3.25 9.40
CA PHE A 205 -7.90 -4.33 8.76
C PHE A 205 -7.01 -5.24 7.88
N GLN A 206 -6.20 -4.68 6.97
CA GLN A 206 -5.45 -5.49 6.01
C GLN A 206 -4.39 -6.40 6.65
N PRO A 207 -3.53 -5.91 7.58
CA PRO A 207 -2.57 -6.76 8.26
C PRO A 207 -3.22 -7.96 8.94
N LEU A 208 -4.35 -7.74 9.60
CA LEU A 208 -5.07 -8.78 10.33
C LEU A 208 -5.58 -9.88 9.39
N GLU A 209 -6.29 -9.49 8.32
CA GLU A 209 -6.79 -10.45 7.32
C GLU A 209 -5.65 -11.18 6.61
N ARG A 210 -4.57 -10.47 6.27
CA ARG A 210 -3.37 -11.07 5.67
C ARG A 210 -2.74 -12.07 6.61
N LEU A 211 -2.45 -11.72 7.86
CA LEU A 211 -1.85 -12.63 8.84
C LEU A 211 -2.71 -13.87 9.06
N LYS A 212 -4.04 -13.74 9.16
CA LYS A 212 -4.98 -14.88 9.24
C LYS A 212 -4.87 -15.79 8.01
N LYS A 213 -4.84 -15.20 6.81
CA LYS A 213 -4.68 -15.95 5.55
C LYS A 213 -3.32 -16.63 5.45
N LEU A 214 -2.26 -15.97 5.90
CA LEU A 214 -0.90 -16.53 5.98
C LEU A 214 -0.86 -17.72 6.94
N LEU A 215 -1.42 -17.61 8.13
CA LEU A 215 -1.50 -18.70 9.11
C LEU A 215 -2.21 -19.92 8.51
N TYR A 216 -3.39 -19.73 7.93
CA TYR A 216 -4.15 -20.81 7.31
C TYR A 216 -3.34 -21.55 6.23
N HIS A 217 -2.75 -20.82 5.29
CA HIS A 217 -2.00 -21.45 4.21
C HIS A 217 -0.63 -21.99 4.64
N TYR A 218 0.01 -21.39 5.63
CA TYR A 218 1.26 -21.93 6.17
C TYR A 218 1.03 -23.28 6.88
N GLN A 219 -0.13 -23.45 7.52
CA GLN A 219 -0.53 -24.73 8.12
C GLN A 219 -0.91 -25.78 7.07
N ASN A 220 -1.75 -25.41 6.10
CA ASN A 220 -2.46 -26.35 5.22
C ASN A 220 -1.91 -26.44 3.78
N ASN A 221 -1.19 -25.43 3.30
CA ASN A 221 -0.74 -25.28 1.91
C ASN A 221 0.75 -24.89 1.81
N TYR A 222 1.58 -25.37 2.74
CA TYR A 222 3.02 -25.08 2.76
C TYR A 222 3.69 -25.33 1.40
N ASN A 223 4.51 -24.38 0.95
CA ASN A 223 5.27 -24.41 -0.31
C ASN A 223 4.42 -24.46 -1.59
N LYS A 224 3.11 -24.18 -1.50
CA LYS A 224 2.21 -24.03 -2.66
C LYS A 224 2.05 -22.56 -3.03
N ASN A 225 1.75 -22.31 -4.31
CA ASN A 225 1.32 -20.99 -4.76
C ASN A 225 -0.14 -20.79 -4.33
N VAL A 226 -0.45 -19.61 -3.80
CA VAL A 226 -1.81 -19.21 -3.44
C VAL A 226 -2.11 -17.84 -4.05
N ILE A 227 -3.37 -17.62 -4.41
CA ILE A 227 -3.86 -16.31 -4.84
C ILE A 227 -4.43 -15.61 -3.60
N LEU A 228 -3.83 -14.46 -3.26
CA LEU A 228 -4.39 -13.51 -2.32
C LEU A 228 -5.21 -12.52 -3.14
N GLN A 229 -6.53 -12.62 -3.08
CA GLN A 229 -7.43 -11.73 -3.80
C GLN A 229 -8.41 -11.11 -2.81
N TRP A 230 -8.53 -9.79 -2.87
CA TRP A 230 -9.47 -9.06 -2.03
C TRP A 230 -10.89 -9.09 -2.61
N GLY A 231 -11.86 -8.77 -1.76
CA GLY A 231 -13.25 -8.60 -2.17
C GLY A 231 -14.19 -8.85 -1.00
N ILE A 232 -15.47 -9.02 -1.31
CA ILE A 232 -16.54 -9.12 -0.30
C ILE A 232 -16.87 -10.58 -0.06
N ASP A 233 -16.84 -10.98 1.21
CA ASP A 233 -17.21 -12.31 1.68
C ASP A 233 -18.73 -12.46 1.88
N LYS A 234 -19.15 -13.63 2.39
CA LYS A 234 -20.57 -13.96 2.62
C LYS A 234 -21.19 -13.13 3.73
N ASN A 235 -20.37 -12.59 4.62
CA ASN A 235 -20.77 -11.78 5.76
C ASN A 235 -20.70 -10.28 5.43
N ASN A 236 -20.55 -9.93 4.15
CA ASN A 236 -20.44 -8.56 3.67
C ASN A 236 -19.19 -7.82 4.19
N LYS A 237 -18.14 -8.55 4.57
CA LYS A 237 -16.84 -7.99 4.96
C LYS A 237 -15.90 -8.00 3.77
N PHE A 238 -15.14 -6.92 3.62
CA PHE A 238 -13.93 -6.98 2.81
C PHE A 238 -12.99 -8.03 3.41
N SER A 239 -12.34 -8.88 2.59
CA SER A 239 -11.37 -9.87 3.08
C SER A 239 -10.58 -10.51 1.94
N LEU A 240 -9.59 -11.32 2.29
CA LEU A 240 -8.87 -12.22 1.38
C LEU A 240 -9.60 -13.56 1.14
N SER A 241 -10.88 -13.65 1.50
CA SER A 241 -11.73 -14.83 1.23
C SER A 241 -13.05 -14.41 0.56
N PRO A 242 -12.99 -13.71 -0.58
CA PRO A 242 -14.18 -13.20 -1.26
C PRO A 242 -15.08 -14.33 -1.77
N ASN A 243 -16.38 -14.06 -1.82
CA ASN A 243 -17.35 -14.93 -2.49
C ASN A 243 -18.56 -14.19 -3.09
N LYS A 244 -18.84 -12.96 -2.65
CA LYS A 244 -19.94 -12.11 -3.12
C LYS A 244 -19.49 -11.12 -4.19
N TYR A 245 -18.29 -10.56 -4.01
CA TYR A 245 -17.63 -9.66 -4.94
C TYR A 245 -16.15 -9.96 -4.93
N TYR A 246 -15.53 -9.92 -6.09
CA TYR A 246 -14.10 -10.15 -6.26
C TYR A 246 -13.49 -8.87 -6.79
N SER A 247 -12.54 -8.31 -6.05
CA SER A 247 -11.78 -7.15 -6.47
C SER A 247 -10.83 -7.50 -7.61
N GLY A 248 -10.44 -6.50 -8.40
CA GLY A 248 -9.30 -6.62 -9.32
C GLY A 248 -7.93 -6.60 -8.65
N ASN A 249 -7.85 -6.39 -7.32
CA ASN A 249 -6.63 -6.46 -6.53
C ASN A 249 -6.35 -7.91 -6.10
N PHE A 250 -5.32 -8.49 -6.69
CA PHE A 250 -4.85 -9.83 -6.37
C PHE A 250 -3.34 -9.98 -6.55
N GLN A 251 -2.76 -10.95 -5.86
CA GLN A 251 -1.36 -11.34 -5.99
C GLN A 251 -1.20 -12.86 -5.84
N GLN A 252 -0.37 -13.47 -6.68
CA GLN A 252 0.04 -14.87 -6.50
C GLN A 252 1.33 -14.93 -5.69
N VAL A 253 1.33 -15.64 -4.57
CA VAL A 253 2.47 -15.73 -3.66
C VAL A 253 2.76 -17.19 -3.28
N LYS A 254 4.03 -17.49 -3.01
CA LYS A 254 4.47 -18.81 -2.55
C LYS A 254 4.73 -18.79 -1.05
N ILE A 255 3.86 -19.42 -0.28
CA ILE A 255 3.95 -19.39 1.19
C ILE A 255 4.95 -20.44 1.68
N ASN A 256 6.11 -19.97 2.15
CA ASN A 256 7.20 -20.78 2.71
C ASN A 256 7.86 -20.07 3.91
N ASN A 257 8.89 -20.68 4.51
CA ASN A 257 9.58 -20.12 5.69
C ASN A 257 10.14 -18.72 5.45
N LYS A 258 10.80 -18.48 4.31
CA LYS A 258 11.38 -17.17 3.97
C LYS A 258 10.28 -16.10 3.87
N TYR A 259 9.17 -16.44 3.23
CA TYR A 259 8.03 -15.55 3.08
C TYR A 259 7.43 -15.17 4.45
N ILE A 260 7.15 -16.16 5.30
CA ILE A 260 6.60 -15.93 6.65
C ILE A 260 7.59 -15.14 7.54
N HIS A 261 8.87 -15.50 7.52
CA HIS A 261 9.90 -14.80 8.28
C HIS A 261 9.93 -13.31 7.95
N ASN A 262 9.97 -12.97 6.66
CA ASN A 262 10.03 -11.57 6.23
C ASN A 262 8.75 -10.81 6.61
N TRP A 263 7.56 -11.41 6.46
CA TRP A 263 6.30 -10.79 6.86
C TRP A 263 6.22 -10.55 8.37
N LEU A 264 6.63 -11.52 9.18
CA LEU A 264 6.69 -11.35 10.64
C LEU A 264 7.69 -10.27 11.05
N LYS A 265 8.87 -10.26 10.42
CA LYS A 265 9.89 -9.21 10.63
C LYS A 265 9.30 -7.85 10.30
N TYR A 266 8.60 -7.76 9.18
CA TYR A 266 7.95 -6.54 8.71
C TYR A 266 6.90 -6.02 9.71
N TYR A 267 5.89 -6.81 10.06
CA TYR A 267 4.84 -6.38 11.00
C TYR A 267 5.38 -6.09 12.39
N LYS A 268 6.41 -6.81 12.85
CA LYS A 268 7.07 -6.52 14.13
C LYS A 268 7.65 -5.09 14.16
N ARG A 269 8.18 -4.57 13.04
CA ARG A 269 8.67 -3.18 12.98
C ARG A 269 7.57 -2.16 13.24
N TRP A 270 6.31 -2.54 13.11
CA TRP A 270 5.16 -1.66 13.23
C TRP A 270 4.55 -1.67 14.62
N ASN A 271 5.01 -2.55 15.51
CA ASN A 271 4.36 -2.72 16.81
C ASN A 271 4.31 -1.42 17.65
N TRP A 272 5.13 -0.41 17.33
CA TRP A 272 5.07 0.91 17.94
C TRP A 272 3.75 1.67 17.69
N ILE A 273 2.97 1.32 16.66
CA ILE A 273 1.69 1.98 16.35
C ILE A 273 0.56 1.55 17.30
N PHE A 274 0.75 0.46 18.05
CA PHE A 274 -0.17 0.02 19.08
C PHE A 274 0.15 0.76 20.37
N ILE A 275 -0.83 1.51 20.86
CA ILE A 275 -0.68 2.42 21.99
C ILE A 275 -1.60 2.00 23.13
N ASN A 276 -1.11 2.14 24.35
CA ASN A 276 -1.93 1.87 25.52
C ASN A 276 -2.99 2.97 25.71
N LYS A 277 -4.12 2.61 26.34
CA LYS A 277 -5.25 3.53 26.55
C LYS A 277 -4.87 4.81 27.30
N ASP A 278 -3.92 4.73 28.24
CA ASP A 278 -3.44 5.88 29.03
C ASP A 278 -2.55 6.84 28.21
N GLU A 279 -2.03 6.39 27.07
CA GLU A 279 -1.18 7.17 26.17
C GLU A 279 -1.95 7.86 25.04
N GLN A 280 -3.21 7.47 24.82
CA GLN A 280 -4.10 8.03 23.82
C GLN A 280 -4.32 9.54 24.02
N ILE A 281 -4.55 10.26 22.92
CA ILE A 281 -5.03 11.65 23.01
C ILE A 281 -6.51 11.68 23.44
N ASN A 282 -6.94 12.79 24.03
CA ASN A 282 -8.32 12.97 24.43
C ASN A 282 -9.27 12.96 23.22
N LYS A 283 -10.56 12.69 23.48
CA LYS A 283 -11.64 12.85 22.51
C LYS A 283 -11.61 14.25 21.89
N ILE A 284 -11.78 14.31 20.58
CA ILE A 284 -11.72 15.56 19.82
C ILE A 284 -13.14 16.10 19.60
N GLU A 285 -13.34 17.37 19.92
CA GLU A 285 -14.60 18.11 19.75
C GLU A 285 -14.42 19.22 18.71
N ASP A 286 -15.51 19.61 18.02
CA ASP A 286 -15.44 20.59 16.93
C ASP A 286 -14.89 21.95 17.37
N LYS A 287 -15.15 22.35 18.61
CA LYS A 287 -14.63 23.59 19.21
C LYS A 287 -13.09 23.61 19.31
N ASN A 288 -12.45 22.44 19.30
CA ASN A 288 -10.99 22.28 19.40
C ASN A 288 -10.31 22.23 18.02
N ILE A 289 -11.08 22.21 16.92
CA ILE A 289 -10.57 22.15 15.55
C ILE A 289 -10.60 23.55 14.95
N LYS A 290 -9.43 24.16 14.76
CA LYS A 290 -9.26 25.55 14.32
C LYS A 290 -9.93 25.82 12.97
N SER A 291 -9.86 24.87 12.03
CA SER A 291 -10.44 25.03 10.69
C SER A 291 -11.97 24.99 10.66
N LEU A 292 -12.62 24.55 11.76
CA LEU A 292 -14.08 24.62 11.90
C LEU A 292 -14.54 25.96 12.49
N GLN A 293 -13.60 26.80 12.93
CA GLN A 293 -13.89 28.11 13.49
C GLN A 293 -13.73 29.17 12.39
N ILE A 294 -14.70 30.09 12.30
CA ILE A 294 -14.58 31.24 11.41
C ILE A 294 -13.48 32.15 11.96
N ASN A 295 -12.54 32.56 11.09
CA ASN A 295 -11.51 33.52 11.46
C ASN A 295 -12.19 34.83 11.95
N PRO A 296 -11.83 35.37 13.12
CA PRO A 296 -12.40 36.61 13.66
C PRO A 296 -12.48 37.75 12.64
N GLN A 297 -11.50 37.86 11.73
CA GLN A 297 -11.47 38.91 10.70
C GLN A 297 -12.66 38.86 9.72
N PHE A 298 -13.33 37.70 9.59
CA PHE A 298 -14.45 37.50 8.69
C PHE A 298 -15.78 37.34 9.41
N LYS A 299 -15.79 37.38 10.75
CA LYS A 299 -16.98 37.08 11.55
C LYS A 299 -18.13 38.06 11.27
N ASP A 300 -17.82 39.32 11.02
CA ASP A 300 -18.81 40.37 10.75
C ASP A 300 -19.18 40.47 9.26
N ASN A 301 -18.41 39.84 8.37
CA ASN A 301 -18.78 39.73 6.96
C ASN A 301 -19.68 38.50 6.75
N LYS A 302 -21.00 38.72 6.83
CA LYS A 302 -22.00 37.66 6.71
C LYS A 302 -21.85 36.79 5.46
N ILE A 303 -21.47 37.39 4.32
CA ILE A 303 -21.34 36.68 3.04
C ILE A 303 -20.17 35.70 3.10
N ILE A 304 -19.00 36.14 3.59
CA ILE A 304 -17.82 35.30 3.75
C ILE A 304 -18.05 34.25 4.86
N SER A 305 -18.64 34.64 6.00
CA SER A 305 -18.90 33.70 7.09
C SER A 305 -19.86 32.58 6.66
N ASP A 306 -20.92 32.92 5.92
CA ASP A 306 -21.87 31.94 5.39
C ASP A 306 -21.20 31.03 4.35
N TYR A 307 -20.30 31.57 3.52
CA TYR A 307 -19.49 30.79 2.58
C TYR A 307 -18.62 29.75 3.31
N ILE A 308 -17.83 30.19 4.29
CA ILE A 308 -16.94 29.31 5.08
C ILE A 308 -17.76 28.22 5.78
N GLN A 309 -18.90 28.56 6.37
CA GLN A 309 -19.80 27.60 7.02
C GLN A 309 -20.34 26.54 6.04
N ARG A 310 -20.63 26.90 4.80
CA ARG A 310 -21.01 25.91 3.77
C ARG A 310 -19.86 24.95 3.45
N GLN A 311 -18.64 25.45 3.27
CA GLN A 311 -17.46 24.61 3.02
C GLN A 311 -17.25 23.60 4.15
N ILE A 312 -17.28 24.09 5.41
CA ILE A 312 -17.13 23.26 6.61
C ILE A 312 -18.22 22.19 6.72
N ARG A 313 -19.42 22.46 6.22
CA ARG A 313 -20.54 21.50 6.18
C ARG A 313 -20.51 20.56 4.97
N PHE A 314 -19.42 20.55 4.20
CA PHE A 314 -19.24 19.76 2.98
C PHE A 314 -20.20 20.13 1.84
N ALA A 315 -20.75 21.34 1.86
CA ALA A 315 -21.62 21.87 0.82
C ALA A 315 -20.83 22.84 -0.09
N SER A 316 -19.76 22.31 -0.71
CA SER A 316 -18.86 23.08 -1.58
C SER A 316 -19.52 23.54 -2.87
N ASP A 317 -18.84 24.40 -3.63
CA ASP A 317 -19.38 24.96 -4.87
C ASP A 317 -19.53 23.89 -5.98
N LYS A 318 -18.84 22.73 -5.86
CA LYS A 318 -19.06 21.56 -6.73
C LYS A 318 -20.45 20.93 -6.54
N TYR A 319 -21.03 21.10 -5.35
CA TYR A 319 -22.39 20.67 -5.02
C TYR A 319 -23.37 21.83 -4.98
N SER A 320 -23.05 22.95 -5.64
CA SER A 320 -23.88 24.16 -5.64
C SER A 320 -25.34 23.85 -5.96
N ASN A 321 -25.62 22.96 -6.92
CA ASN A 321 -26.97 22.50 -7.27
C ASN A 321 -27.81 22.08 -6.04
N PHE A 322 -27.24 21.38 -5.07
CA PHE A 322 -27.98 20.92 -3.88
C PHE A 322 -28.35 22.08 -2.96
N TRP A 323 -27.39 22.98 -2.71
CA TRP A 323 -27.65 24.19 -1.94
C TRP A 323 -28.68 25.10 -2.59
N LEU A 324 -28.79 25.06 -3.91
CA LEU A 324 -29.74 25.89 -4.65
C LEU A 324 -31.15 25.33 -4.65
N ILE A 325 -31.24 24.01 -4.72
CA ILE A 325 -32.50 23.31 -4.55
C ILE A 325 -33.02 23.52 -3.13
N ASN A 326 -32.16 23.33 -2.13
CA ASN A 326 -32.50 23.46 -0.72
C ASN A 326 -31.33 24.04 0.09
N SER A 327 -31.33 25.36 0.30
CA SER A 327 -30.22 26.06 0.99
C SER A 327 -30.13 25.77 2.49
N GLN A 328 -31.25 25.43 3.12
CA GLN A 328 -31.32 25.10 4.54
C GLN A 328 -30.92 23.64 4.79
N HIS A 329 -31.26 22.74 3.86
CA HIS A 329 -31.02 21.31 3.98
C HIS A 329 -30.47 20.70 2.67
N PRO A 330 -29.29 21.14 2.17
CA PRO A 330 -28.70 20.63 0.94
C PRO A 330 -28.45 19.11 0.96
N GLN A 331 -28.24 18.56 2.16
CA GLN A 331 -28.03 17.14 2.40
C GLN A 331 -29.27 16.26 2.16
N LYS A 332 -30.46 16.85 2.05
CA LYS A 332 -31.74 16.14 1.79
C LYS A 332 -32.10 16.07 0.30
N VAL A 333 -31.32 16.73 -0.56
CA VAL A 333 -31.60 16.79 -2.00
C VAL A 333 -31.33 15.43 -2.65
N ASN A 334 -32.29 14.97 -3.45
CA ASN A 334 -32.25 13.71 -4.20
C ASN A 334 -32.36 13.93 -5.72
N TYR A 335 -32.36 12.85 -6.49
CA TYR A 335 -32.42 12.91 -7.94
C TYR A 335 -33.68 13.58 -8.49
N LYS A 336 -34.85 13.29 -7.91
CA LYS A 336 -36.13 13.87 -8.37
C LYS A 336 -36.12 15.39 -8.23
N ASP A 337 -35.58 15.90 -7.13
CA ASP A 337 -35.48 17.34 -6.90
C ASP A 337 -34.66 18.04 -7.99
N THR A 338 -33.58 17.40 -8.47
CA THR A 338 -32.73 17.98 -9.54
C THR A 338 -33.41 18.07 -10.90
N LEU A 339 -34.50 17.32 -11.12
CA LEU A 339 -35.24 17.31 -12.38
C LEU A 339 -36.38 18.34 -12.41
N GLU A 340 -36.81 18.87 -11.26
CA GLU A 340 -37.94 19.80 -11.20
C GLU A 340 -37.63 21.10 -11.98
N PRO A 341 -38.50 21.53 -12.93
CA PRO A 341 -38.24 22.71 -13.75
C PRO A 341 -37.97 24.00 -12.95
N LYS A 342 -38.69 24.21 -11.84
CA LYS A 342 -38.49 25.35 -10.93
C LYS A 342 -37.07 25.42 -10.36
N ASN A 343 -36.39 24.29 -10.22
CA ASN A 343 -35.03 24.24 -9.69
C ASN A 343 -33.98 24.56 -10.76
N ARG A 344 -34.27 24.34 -12.05
CA ARG A 344 -33.39 24.78 -13.16
C ARG A 344 -33.22 26.30 -13.20
N ILE A 345 -34.31 27.03 -12.99
CA ILE A 345 -34.29 28.51 -12.94
C ILE A 345 -33.50 29.02 -11.73
N LYS A 346 -33.59 28.33 -10.58
CA LYS A 346 -32.77 28.65 -9.40
C LYS A 346 -31.28 28.47 -9.66
N ILE A 347 -30.91 27.47 -10.47
CA ILE A 347 -29.50 27.20 -10.81
C ILE A 347 -28.86 28.39 -11.54
N GLU A 348 -29.57 29.01 -12.49
CA GLU A 348 -29.06 30.15 -13.24
C GLU A 348 -28.82 31.41 -12.37
N LYS A 349 -29.65 31.64 -11.34
CA LYS A 349 -29.50 32.75 -10.39
C LYS A 349 -28.28 32.63 -9.45
N THR A 350 -27.55 31.52 -9.48
CA THR A 350 -26.46 31.22 -8.53
C THR A 350 -25.14 31.86 -8.88
N LYS A 351 -24.88 32.07 -10.17
CA LYS A 351 -23.68 32.77 -10.62
C LYS A 351 -23.52 34.09 -9.85
N TYR A 352 -24.64 34.78 -9.58
CA TYR A 352 -24.68 35.99 -8.77
C TYR A 352 -24.18 35.82 -7.32
N LYS A 353 -24.51 34.72 -6.63
CA LYS A 353 -24.07 34.50 -5.24
C LYS A 353 -22.59 34.12 -5.13
N ILE A 354 -22.05 33.39 -6.11
CA ILE A 354 -20.61 33.12 -6.18
C ILE A 354 -19.85 34.42 -6.48
N ASN A 355 -20.38 35.23 -7.40
CA ASN A 355 -19.81 36.55 -7.71
C ASN A 355 -19.79 37.46 -6.48
N GLU A 356 -20.86 37.47 -5.68
CA GLU A 356 -20.94 38.25 -4.44
C GLU A 356 -19.87 37.84 -3.42
N VAL A 357 -19.60 36.54 -3.29
CA VAL A 357 -18.49 36.04 -2.45
C VAL A 357 -17.15 36.54 -2.96
N LEU A 358 -16.89 36.42 -4.26
CA LEU A 358 -15.66 36.89 -4.89
C LEU A 358 -15.46 38.41 -4.75
N ASP A 359 -16.52 39.19 -4.90
CA ASP A 359 -16.49 40.65 -4.71
C ASP A 359 -16.10 41.00 -3.27
N ASN A 360 -16.61 40.27 -2.29
CA ASN A 360 -16.23 40.45 -0.89
C ASN A 360 -14.78 40.04 -0.63
N ILE A 361 -14.29 38.96 -1.25
CA ILE A 361 -12.89 38.54 -1.16
C ILE A 361 -11.96 39.61 -1.77
N ASN A 362 -12.30 40.13 -2.95
CA ASN A 362 -11.51 41.16 -3.62
C ASN A 362 -11.43 42.47 -2.83
N LYS A 363 -12.42 42.78 -1.97
CA LYS A 363 -12.40 43.95 -1.08
C LYS A 363 -11.42 43.82 0.08
N LEU A 364 -10.88 42.63 0.36
CA LEU A 364 -9.94 42.39 1.47
C LEU A 364 -8.53 42.97 1.24
N SER A 365 -8.35 43.93 0.31
CA SER A 365 -7.07 44.60 0.00
C SER A 365 -5.93 43.64 -0.36
N LEU A 366 -6.22 42.67 -1.23
CA LEU A 366 -5.26 41.65 -1.63
C LEU A 366 -4.34 42.17 -2.74
N GLN A 367 -3.06 41.75 -2.73
CA GLN A 367 -2.12 42.02 -3.83
C GLN A 367 -2.61 41.43 -5.17
N GLN A 368 -3.46 40.40 -5.12
CA GLN A 368 -4.02 39.73 -6.28
C GLN A 368 -5.52 40.01 -6.40
N GLN A 369 -5.98 40.42 -7.59
CA GLN A 369 -7.40 40.51 -7.92
C GLN A 369 -7.88 39.20 -8.56
N PHE A 370 -8.94 38.62 -8.01
CA PHE A 370 -9.63 37.47 -8.60
C PHE A 370 -10.69 37.93 -9.61
N ALA A 371 -10.74 37.27 -10.75
CA ALA A 371 -11.73 37.51 -11.77
C ALA A 371 -13.08 36.89 -11.33
N ILE A 372 -14.13 37.72 -11.29
CA ILE A 372 -15.50 37.33 -10.95
C ILE A 372 -16.00 36.21 -11.87
N ASN A 373 -15.66 36.29 -13.16
CA ASN A 373 -15.75 35.18 -14.09
C ASN A 373 -14.33 34.71 -14.36
N LYS A 374 -14.02 33.42 -14.12
CA LYS A 374 -12.72 32.86 -14.51
C LYS A 374 -12.45 33.24 -15.97
N SER A 375 -11.25 33.72 -16.27
CA SER A 375 -10.91 34.13 -17.63
C SER A 375 -10.88 32.91 -18.53
N GLN A 376 -12.01 32.57 -19.13
CA GLN A 376 -12.16 31.44 -20.03
C GLN A 376 -11.89 31.89 -21.45
N GLY A 377 -11.00 31.18 -22.14
CA GLY A 377 -10.68 31.52 -23.51
C GLY A 377 -9.90 30.43 -24.22
N LYS A 378 -9.72 30.65 -25.52
CA LYS A 378 -8.79 29.86 -26.33
C LYS A 378 -7.40 30.47 -26.21
N GLY A 379 -6.43 29.68 -25.75
CA GLY A 379 -5.01 29.94 -25.87
C GLY A 379 -4.43 29.28 -27.10
N ALA A 380 -3.28 29.76 -27.53
CA ALA A 380 -2.46 29.10 -28.54
C ALA A 380 -0.99 29.19 -28.13
N VAL A 381 -0.21 28.14 -28.41
CA VAL A 381 1.24 28.12 -28.21
C VAL A 381 1.89 27.35 -29.35
N THR A 382 3.08 27.77 -29.77
CA THR A 382 3.86 27.08 -30.79
C THR A 382 4.95 26.25 -30.12
N ILE A 383 4.98 24.95 -30.39
CA ILE A 383 5.97 24.01 -29.86
C ILE A 383 6.45 23.14 -31.02
N ASP A 384 7.77 23.03 -31.22
CA ASP A 384 8.36 22.24 -32.30
C ASP A 384 7.77 22.58 -33.68
N ASN A 385 7.62 23.88 -33.96
CA ASN A 385 6.98 24.45 -35.16
C ASN A 385 5.51 24.04 -35.40
N LYS A 386 4.84 23.47 -34.39
CA LYS A 386 3.41 23.14 -34.43
C LYS A 386 2.63 24.05 -33.48
N GLN A 387 1.53 24.62 -33.97
CA GLN A 387 0.63 25.43 -33.14
C GLN A 387 -0.39 24.53 -32.43
N TYR A 388 -0.44 24.62 -31.10
CA TYR A 388 -1.41 23.93 -30.26
C TYR A 388 -2.42 24.94 -29.74
N LYS A 389 -3.71 24.65 -29.94
CA LYS A 389 -4.83 25.45 -29.41
C LYS A 389 -5.42 24.72 -28.23
N TYR A 390 -5.66 25.43 -27.13
CA TYR A 390 -6.19 24.85 -25.91
C TYR A 390 -7.15 25.83 -25.24
N TRP A 391 -8.03 25.33 -24.42
CA TRP A 391 -8.88 26.11 -23.55
C TRP A 391 -8.17 26.36 -22.24
N LYS A 392 -8.29 27.59 -21.73
CA LYS A 392 -7.62 28.00 -20.50
C LYS A 392 -8.61 28.70 -19.57
N SER A 393 -8.46 28.48 -18.27
CA SER A 393 -9.27 29.13 -17.24
C SER A 393 -8.47 29.27 -15.94
N SER A 394 -8.31 30.51 -15.48
CA SER A 394 -7.81 30.85 -14.16
C SER A 394 -8.75 31.86 -13.50
N SER A 395 -8.85 31.80 -12.19
CA SER A 395 -9.51 32.79 -11.33
C SER A 395 -8.62 34.00 -11.08
N ILE A 396 -7.33 33.94 -11.40
CA ILE A 396 -6.42 35.08 -11.34
C ILE A 396 -6.60 35.94 -12.59
N LYS A 397 -6.87 37.23 -12.39
CA LYS A 397 -6.97 38.17 -13.50
C LYS A 397 -5.62 38.30 -14.22
N ASN A 398 -5.64 38.22 -15.54
CA ASN A 398 -4.44 38.32 -16.41
C ASN A 398 -3.35 37.28 -16.12
N PHE A 399 -3.73 36.06 -15.73
CA PHE A 399 -2.78 34.97 -15.47
C PHE A 399 -1.86 34.66 -16.69
N ASP A 400 -0.55 34.54 -16.43
CA ASP A 400 0.45 34.20 -17.44
C ASP A 400 0.49 32.68 -17.70
N PHE A 401 -0.37 32.24 -18.61
CA PHE A 401 -0.40 30.85 -19.06
C PHE A 401 0.85 30.42 -19.82
N GLU A 402 1.61 31.34 -20.43
CA GLU A 402 2.83 30.98 -21.14
C GLU A 402 3.90 30.55 -20.14
N LYS A 403 4.05 31.31 -19.05
CA LYS A 403 4.96 30.98 -17.94
C LYS A 403 4.60 29.67 -17.25
N PHE A 404 3.32 29.44 -16.95
CA PHE A 404 2.85 28.14 -16.45
C PHE A 404 3.20 27.00 -17.42
N ASN A 405 2.91 27.19 -18.71
CA ASN A 405 3.19 26.16 -19.72
C ASN A 405 4.70 25.91 -19.88
N LYS A 406 5.55 26.93 -19.77
CA LYS A 406 7.02 26.77 -19.75
C LYS A 406 7.46 25.92 -18.56
N TYR A 407 6.91 26.16 -17.37
CA TYR A 407 7.14 25.32 -16.19
C TYR A 407 6.72 23.85 -16.42
N GLN A 408 5.56 23.63 -17.06
CA GLN A 408 5.09 22.31 -17.50
C GLN A 408 5.91 21.71 -18.66
N LYS A 409 6.90 22.44 -19.21
CA LYS A 409 7.62 22.08 -20.45
C LYS A 409 6.67 21.79 -21.62
N TYR A 410 5.54 22.50 -21.61
CA TYR A 410 4.43 22.41 -22.55
C TYR A 410 3.75 21.04 -22.66
N ALA A 411 4.00 20.10 -21.74
CA ALA A 411 3.50 18.74 -21.84
C ALA A 411 1.96 18.66 -21.72
N ASP A 412 1.36 19.42 -20.81
CA ASP A 412 -0.11 19.46 -20.66
C ASP A 412 -0.81 19.96 -21.94
N VAL A 413 -0.21 20.92 -22.63
CA VAL A 413 -0.77 21.47 -23.88
C VAL A 413 -0.63 20.50 -25.06
N LYS A 414 0.43 19.68 -25.08
CA LYS A 414 0.62 18.65 -26.11
C LYS A 414 -0.41 17.53 -25.99
N THR A 415 -0.79 17.18 -24.76
CA THR A 415 -1.66 16.02 -24.49
C THR A 415 -3.13 16.38 -24.35
N TYR A 416 -3.45 17.61 -23.90
CA TYR A 416 -4.81 18.03 -23.60
C TYR A 416 -5.17 19.36 -24.25
N ASN A 417 -6.45 19.47 -24.63
CA ASN A 417 -7.02 20.71 -25.13
C ASN A 417 -7.50 21.66 -24.02
N TYR A 418 -7.13 21.42 -22.75
CA TYR A 418 -7.72 22.10 -21.58
C TYR A 418 -6.70 22.30 -20.45
N VAL A 419 -6.63 23.51 -19.90
CA VAL A 419 -5.81 23.90 -18.73
C VAL A 419 -6.70 24.70 -17.77
N PHE A 420 -7.13 24.06 -16.68
CA PHE A 420 -8.15 24.61 -15.78
C PHE A 420 -7.79 24.45 -14.30
N GLU A 421 -8.25 25.39 -13.49
CA GLU A 421 -8.31 25.24 -12.04
C GLU A 421 -9.44 24.30 -11.63
N TYR A 422 -9.12 23.21 -10.92
CA TYR A 422 -10.11 22.26 -10.43
C TYR A 422 -10.78 22.71 -9.12
N LYS A 423 -10.14 23.64 -8.40
CA LYS A 423 -10.53 24.16 -7.09
C LYS A 423 -10.61 25.69 -7.08
N ASN A 424 -11.03 26.24 -5.95
CA ASN A 424 -11.08 27.67 -5.69
C ASN A 424 -9.82 28.09 -4.91
N ILE A 425 -8.82 28.63 -5.61
CA ILE A 425 -7.54 28.99 -4.98
C ILE A 425 -7.66 30.07 -3.89
N TYR A 426 -8.71 30.88 -3.96
CA TYR A 426 -9.02 31.94 -3.00
C TYR A 426 -9.46 31.41 -1.63
N ASP A 427 -9.84 30.12 -1.52
CA ASP A 427 -10.20 29.53 -0.24
C ASP A 427 -9.02 29.57 0.76
N ASN A 428 -7.77 29.54 0.27
CA ASN A 428 -6.57 29.68 1.12
C ASN A 428 -6.45 31.05 1.82
N LEU A 429 -7.22 32.06 1.41
CA LEU A 429 -7.29 33.35 2.09
C LEU A 429 -8.29 33.35 3.26
N LEU A 430 -9.22 32.39 3.26
CA LEU A 430 -10.35 32.35 4.18
C LEU A 430 -10.03 31.60 5.49
N PHE A 431 -8.97 30.80 5.48
CA PHE A 431 -8.52 30.01 6.62
C PHE A 431 -7.18 30.52 7.16
N GLN A 432 -6.98 30.41 8.48
CA GLN A 432 -5.72 30.82 9.12
C GLN A 432 -4.52 29.97 8.68
N GLN A 433 -4.76 28.71 8.35
CA GLN A 433 -3.78 27.74 7.88
C GLN A 433 -4.46 26.85 6.82
N PRO A 434 -3.72 26.36 5.81
CA PRO A 434 -4.29 25.45 4.84
C PRO A 434 -4.71 24.15 5.52
N ASN A 435 -5.82 23.61 5.04
CA ASN A 435 -6.48 22.45 5.61
C ASN A 435 -7.32 21.74 4.54
N LEU A 436 -8.09 20.73 4.93
CA LEU A 436 -8.99 19.99 4.05
C LEU A 436 -9.93 20.92 3.27
N PHE A 437 -10.56 21.89 3.94
CA PHE A 437 -11.60 22.73 3.34
C PHE A 437 -11.05 23.76 2.36
N SER A 438 -9.78 24.17 2.49
CA SER A 438 -9.17 25.11 1.54
C SER A 438 -8.75 24.48 0.22
N GLU A 439 -8.58 23.15 0.18
CA GLU A 439 -7.95 22.45 -0.93
C GLU A 439 -8.65 21.12 -1.30
N ALA A 440 -9.90 20.92 -0.87
CA ALA A 440 -10.64 19.68 -1.12
C ALA A 440 -10.85 19.41 -2.63
N LEU A 441 -10.78 18.14 -3.03
CA LEU A 441 -10.94 17.66 -4.40
C LEU A 441 -12.31 16.99 -4.61
N TYR A 442 -13.39 17.71 -4.32
CA TYR A 442 -14.74 17.18 -4.54
C TYR A 442 -15.01 16.88 -6.02
N ARG A 443 -15.64 15.74 -6.29
CA ARG A 443 -16.12 15.37 -7.62
C ARG A 443 -17.58 15.81 -7.80
N THR A 444 -18.17 15.48 -8.94
CA THR A 444 -19.60 15.65 -9.11
C THR A 444 -20.35 14.53 -8.37
N PHE A 445 -21.58 14.77 -7.94
CA PHE A 445 -22.35 13.78 -7.18
C PHE A 445 -22.54 12.45 -7.90
N ASN A 446 -22.63 12.46 -9.24
CA ASN A 446 -22.73 11.25 -10.05
C ASN A 446 -21.42 10.45 -10.10
N GLU A 447 -20.28 11.09 -9.83
CA GLU A 447 -18.96 10.45 -9.78
C GLU A 447 -18.58 10.03 -8.35
N ASP A 448 -19.16 10.66 -7.31
CA ASP A 448 -18.84 10.36 -5.92
C ASP A 448 -19.59 9.14 -5.38
N LEU A 449 -20.89 9.01 -5.66
CA LEU A 449 -21.72 7.96 -5.05
C LEU A 449 -22.98 7.62 -5.86
N VAL A 450 -23.05 6.38 -6.35
CA VAL A 450 -24.13 5.88 -7.20
C VAL A 450 -24.83 4.67 -6.58
N THR A 451 -26.02 4.33 -7.10
CA THR A 451 -26.57 2.99 -6.90
C THR A 451 -25.91 2.03 -7.89
N PRO A 452 -25.16 1.01 -7.42
CA PRO A 452 -24.35 0.17 -8.30
C PRO A 452 -25.13 -1.01 -8.89
N LYS A 453 -24.63 -1.51 -10.02
CA LYS A 453 -24.83 -2.87 -10.53
C LYS A 453 -23.48 -3.52 -10.81
N HIS A 454 -23.40 -4.82 -10.56
CA HIS A 454 -22.16 -5.59 -10.69
C HIS A 454 -22.25 -6.59 -11.83
N THR A 455 -21.14 -6.74 -12.55
CA THR A 455 -20.97 -7.76 -13.60
C THR A 455 -19.66 -8.48 -13.37
N GLN A 456 -19.71 -9.80 -13.18
CA GLN A 456 -18.51 -10.60 -13.04
C GLN A 456 -17.82 -10.75 -14.39
N ILE A 457 -16.50 -10.59 -14.38
CA ILE A 457 -15.60 -10.76 -15.53
C ILE A 457 -14.54 -11.79 -15.14
N GLN A 458 -14.16 -12.62 -16.10
CA GLN A 458 -13.09 -13.60 -15.95
C GLN A 458 -11.84 -13.08 -16.66
N ASP A 459 -10.70 -13.03 -15.96
CA ASP A 459 -9.38 -12.78 -16.56
C ASP A 459 -8.65 -14.11 -16.79
N ASN A 460 -8.18 -14.31 -18.02
CA ASN A 460 -7.47 -15.51 -18.47
C ASN A 460 -5.93 -15.32 -18.51
N LYS A 461 -5.39 -14.20 -18.01
CA LYS A 461 -3.96 -13.86 -18.13
C LYS A 461 -3.01 -14.70 -17.26
N LEU A 462 -3.48 -15.40 -16.22
CA LEU A 462 -2.65 -16.31 -15.43
C LEU A 462 -2.96 -17.77 -15.77
N THR A 463 -1.90 -18.54 -16.06
CA THR A 463 -1.98 -19.87 -16.69
C THR A 463 -2.31 -21.02 -15.74
N ALA A 464 -2.48 -20.78 -14.43
CA ALA A 464 -2.69 -21.83 -13.44
C ALA A 464 -4.10 -21.84 -12.81
N ASP A 465 -4.75 -20.69 -12.65
CA ASP A 465 -6.08 -20.55 -12.04
C ASP A 465 -6.86 -19.40 -12.69
N LYS A 466 -8.17 -19.59 -12.91
CA LYS A 466 -9.06 -18.52 -13.42
C LYS A 466 -9.24 -17.46 -12.34
N ILE A 467 -8.93 -16.20 -12.65
CA ILE A 467 -9.21 -15.07 -11.76
C ILE A 467 -10.52 -14.43 -12.18
N TYR A 468 -11.38 -14.18 -11.21
CA TYR A 468 -12.62 -13.45 -11.41
C TYR A 468 -12.50 -12.08 -10.77
N TYR A 469 -13.04 -11.04 -11.41
CA TYR A 469 -13.23 -9.74 -10.79
C TYR A 469 -14.59 -9.18 -11.18
N HIS A 470 -15.11 -8.24 -10.41
CA HIS A 470 -16.41 -7.64 -10.66
C HIS A 470 -16.26 -6.20 -11.16
N LYS A 471 -16.87 -5.92 -12.30
CA LYS A 471 -17.06 -4.56 -12.80
C LYS A 471 -18.30 -3.94 -12.15
N THR A 472 -18.12 -2.83 -11.44
CA THR A 472 -19.24 -2.03 -10.93
C THR A 472 -19.55 -0.86 -11.88
N THR A 473 -20.83 -0.68 -12.18
CA THR A 473 -21.34 0.46 -12.97
C THR A 473 -22.59 1.05 -12.32
N PRO A 474 -22.93 2.33 -12.56
CA PRO A 474 -24.20 2.88 -12.09
C PRO A 474 -25.39 2.18 -12.76
N ILE A 475 -26.51 2.04 -12.04
CA ILE A 475 -27.78 1.70 -12.68
C ILE A 475 -28.26 2.87 -13.57
N THR A 476 -28.94 2.54 -14.65
CA THR A 476 -29.59 3.53 -15.51
C THR A 476 -30.79 4.17 -14.80
N ILE A 477 -31.21 5.35 -15.25
CA ILE A 477 -32.41 6.02 -14.74
C ILE A 477 -33.66 5.14 -14.89
N GLN A 478 -33.75 4.34 -15.96
CA GLN A 478 -34.88 3.43 -16.17
C GLN A 478 -34.86 2.26 -15.19
N GLU A 479 -33.70 1.66 -14.96
CA GLU A 479 -33.51 0.62 -13.93
C GLU A 479 -33.84 1.18 -12.52
N ALA A 480 -33.35 2.37 -12.19
CA ALA A 480 -33.62 3.05 -10.92
C ALA A 480 -35.12 3.27 -10.68
N LYS A 481 -35.85 3.75 -11.71
CA LYS A 481 -37.31 3.90 -11.68
C LYS A 481 -38.03 2.57 -11.43
N LYS A 482 -37.63 1.49 -12.12
CA LYS A 482 -38.23 0.16 -11.94
C LYS A 482 -37.99 -0.39 -10.52
N LEU A 483 -36.82 -0.10 -9.95
CA LEU A 483 -36.43 -0.55 -8.61
C LEU A 483 -36.94 0.37 -7.49
N SER A 484 -37.61 1.48 -7.81
CA SER A 484 -37.98 2.53 -6.85
C SER A 484 -36.79 3.02 -6.00
N LYS A 485 -35.63 3.16 -6.63
CA LYS A 485 -34.38 3.65 -6.01
C LYS A 485 -33.91 4.94 -6.68
N ASP A 486 -33.15 5.74 -5.95
CA ASP A 486 -32.41 6.84 -6.57
C ASP A 486 -31.18 6.30 -7.33
N PRO A 487 -30.84 6.86 -8.51
CA PRO A 487 -29.67 6.43 -9.27
C PRO A 487 -28.34 6.86 -8.63
N TRP A 488 -28.37 7.88 -7.76
CA TRP A 488 -27.22 8.39 -7.01
C TRP A 488 -27.63 8.80 -5.59
N PHE A 489 -26.65 8.92 -4.69
CA PHE A 489 -26.87 9.37 -3.32
C PHE A 489 -26.16 10.70 -3.06
N ASN A 490 -26.77 11.54 -2.23
CA ASN A 490 -26.18 12.80 -1.84
C ASN A 490 -24.87 12.54 -1.06
N PRO A 491 -23.72 13.03 -1.53
CA PRO A 491 -22.44 12.78 -0.88
C PRO A 491 -22.25 13.60 0.41
N ILE A 492 -23.00 14.69 0.62
CA ILE A 492 -22.81 15.58 1.79
C ILE A 492 -22.95 14.83 3.12
N PRO A 493 -24.03 14.05 3.38
CA PRO A 493 -24.11 13.21 4.57
C PRO A 493 -22.92 12.25 4.76
N GLU A 494 -22.40 11.69 3.66
CA GLU A 494 -21.26 10.75 3.73
C GLU A 494 -19.97 11.47 4.13
N TYR A 495 -19.68 12.64 3.56
CA TYR A 495 -18.52 13.42 3.96
C TYR A 495 -18.60 13.86 5.43
N GLN A 496 -19.79 14.23 5.92
CA GLN A 496 -20.00 14.55 7.32
C GLN A 496 -19.76 13.34 8.24
N ARG A 497 -20.30 12.17 7.87
CA ARG A 497 -20.02 10.90 8.58
C ARG A 497 -18.52 10.59 8.60
N TRP A 498 -17.87 10.68 7.45
CA TRP A 498 -16.45 10.38 7.27
C TRP A 498 -15.56 11.29 8.12
N PHE A 499 -15.80 12.59 8.12
CA PHE A 499 -15.04 13.53 8.95
C PHE A 499 -15.27 13.27 10.45
N ASN A 500 -16.51 12.95 10.85
CA ASN A 500 -16.81 12.54 12.22
C ASN A 500 -16.11 11.24 12.59
N LYS A 501 -16.03 10.28 11.67
CA LYS A 501 -15.37 9.00 11.91
C LYS A 501 -13.87 9.18 12.18
N TRP A 502 -13.22 10.11 11.49
CA TRP A 502 -11.84 10.49 11.80
C TRP A 502 -11.68 11.01 13.24
N LYS A 503 -12.61 11.84 13.75
CA LYS A 503 -12.58 12.29 15.16
C LYS A 503 -12.72 11.14 16.16
N GLU A 504 -13.41 10.06 15.80
CA GLU A 504 -13.53 8.85 16.63
C GLU A 504 -12.25 8.00 16.60
N ILE A 505 -11.57 7.92 15.47
CA ILE A 505 -10.41 7.05 15.27
C ILE A 505 -9.14 7.66 15.85
N LEU A 506 -8.88 8.94 15.58
CA LEU A 506 -7.62 9.60 15.94
C LEU A 506 -7.22 9.42 17.41
N PRO A 507 -8.14 9.53 18.40
CA PRO A 507 -7.84 9.22 19.79
C PRO A 507 -7.21 7.85 20.02
N ASN A 508 -7.64 6.84 19.27
CA ASN A 508 -7.21 5.45 19.48
C ASN A 508 -5.89 5.10 18.80
N ILE A 509 -5.42 5.91 17.85
CA ILE A 509 -4.23 5.61 17.04
C ILE A 509 -3.11 6.65 17.22
N ILE A 510 -3.30 7.65 18.07
CA ILE A 510 -2.31 8.70 18.33
C ILE A 510 -1.89 8.71 19.81
N ASN A 511 -0.59 8.53 20.04
CA ASN A 511 0.01 8.76 21.36
C ASN A 511 0.17 10.28 21.61
N LYS A 512 -0.22 10.74 22.80
CA LYS A 512 -0.12 12.15 23.20
C LYS A 512 1.32 12.67 23.29
N LYS A 513 2.31 11.79 23.49
CA LYS A 513 3.74 12.12 23.58
C LYS A 513 4.45 12.18 22.22
N TRP A 514 3.80 11.72 21.14
CA TRP A 514 4.42 11.73 19.82
C TRP A 514 4.59 13.13 19.25
N ASP A 515 5.72 13.33 18.56
CA ASP A 515 5.94 14.50 17.73
C ASP A 515 5.01 14.51 16.49
N THR A 516 4.98 15.65 15.80
CA THR A 516 4.12 15.83 14.62
C THR A 516 4.40 14.80 13.53
N LYS A 517 5.67 14.48 13.27
CA LYS A 517 6.05 13.52 12.22
C LYS A 517 5.61 12.09 12.56
N THR A 518 5.75 11.68 13.81
CA THR A 518 5.35 10.36 14.28
C THR A 518 3.83 10.21 14.24
N LYS A 519 3.08 11.26 14.60
CA LYS A 519 1.62 11.32 14.41
C LYS A 519 1.22 11.14 12.96
N ILE A 520 1.85 11.88 12.05
CA ILE A 520 1.60 11.77 10.60
C ILE A 520 1.93 10.37 10.09
N LYS A 521 3.05 9.78 10.52
CA LYS A 521 3.40 8.39 10.18
C LYS A 521 2.32 7.41 10.65
N ALA A 522 1.89 7.48 11.91
CA ALA A 522 0.84 6.59 12.43
C ALA A 522 -0.47 6.71 11.62
N ILE A 523 -0.89 7.94 11.27
CA ILE A 523 -2.06 8.17 10.41
C ILE A 523 -1.84 7.57 9.02
N SER A 524 -0.66 7.73 8.45
CA SER A 524 -0.31 7.19 7.13
C SER A 524 -0.38 5.66 7.09
N TYR A 525 0.09 5.01 8.16
CA TYR A 525 -0.06 3.56 8.36
C TYR A 525 -1.52 3.17 8.48
N TYR A 526 -2.29 3.87 9.32
CA TYR A 526 -3.72 3.61 9.46
C TYR A 526 -4.44 3.73 8.11
N ILE A 527 -4.18 4.78 7.32
CA ILE A 527 -4.80 4.97 6.02
C ILE A 527 -4.45 3.78 5.12
N ALA A 528 -3.16 3.55 4.88
CA ALA A 528 -2.72 2.56 3.90
C ALA A 528 -3.07 1.11 4.27
N THR A 529 -3.16 0.78 5.55
CA THR A 529 -3.60 -0.56 6.01
C THR A 529 -5.12 -0.74 6.06
N ASN A 530 -5.89 0.34 5.89
CA ASN A 530 -7.35 0.29 5.81
C ASN A 530 -7.88 0.67 4.43
N SER A 531 -7.01 0.89 3.44
CA SER A 531 -7.37 1.22 2.07
C SER A 531 -6.59 0.38 1.08
N LEU A 532 -7.22 -0.10 0.01
CA LEU A 532 -6.48 -0.71 -1.09
C LEU A 532 -6.42 0.22 -2.27
N TYR A 533 -5.23 0.45 -2.80
CA TYR A 533 -5.10 1.21 -4.02
C TYR A 533 -5.61 0.37 -5.20
N LEU A 534 -6.63 0.87 -5.89
CA LEU A 534 -7.16 0.20 -7.07
C LEU A 534 -6.25 0.40 -8.29
N HIS A 535 -5.56 -0.66 -8.70
CA HIS A 535 -4.75 -0.69 -9.92
C HIS A 535 -5.44 -1.33 -11.12
N ALA A 536 -6.45 -2.16 -10.89
CA ALA A 536 -7.19 -2.86 -11.94
C ALA A 536 -8.61 -3.20 -11.45
N PRO A 537 -9.61 -3.26 -12.34
CA PRO A 537 -9.54 -2.91 -13.76
C PRO A 537 -9.64 -1.38 -13.99
N ASN A 538 -8.84 -0.83 -14.91
CA ASN A 538 -8.84 0.61 -15.32
C ASN A 538 -10.18 1.13 -15.90
N TRP A 539 -11.25 0.35 -15.83
CA TRP A 539 -12.50 0.51 -16.57
C TRP A 539 -13.71 0.57 -15.62
N THR A 540 -13.47 0.47 -14.31
CA THR A 540 -14.46 0.71 -13.26
C THR A 540 -14.25 2.11 -12.70
N GLN A 541 -15.34 2.78 -12.38
CA GLN A 541 -15.31 4.09 -11.70
C GLN A 541 -15.74 3.99 -10.24
N TYR A 542 -16.34 2.86 -9.84
CA TYR A 542 -16.95 2.66 -8.52
C TYR A 542 -16.54 1.32 -7.91
N ASN A 543 -16.46 1.28 -6.59
CA ASN A 543 -16.24 0.07 -5.79
C ASN A 543 -17.53 -0.79 -5.70
N TYR A 544 -17.52 -1.85 -4.88
CA TYR A 544 -18.69 -2.68 -4.62
C TYR A 544 -19.89 -1.92 -4.06
N ASN A 545 -19.66 -0.90 -3.24
CA ASN A 545 -20.73 -0.14 -2.60
C ASN A 545 -21.30 0.98 -3.47
N GLY A 546 -20.74 1.19 -4.67
CA GLY A 546 -21.14 2.29 -5.56
C GLY A 546 -20.48 3.63 -5.23
N TYR A 547 -19.49 3.66 -4.36
CA TYR A 547 -18.68 4.86 -4.12
C TYR A 547 -17.64 4.96 -5.24
N GLY A 548 -17.43 6.18 -5.77
CA GLY A 548 -16.44 6.39 -6.81
C GLY A 548 -15.02 6.31 -6.25
N PHE A 549 -14.04 5.75 -6.95
CA PHE A 549 -12.69 5.51 -6.38
C PHE A 549 -11.92 6.75 -5.90
N TYR A 550 -12.35 7.95 -6.29
CA TYR A 550 -11.79 9.20 -5.76
C TYR A 550 -12.45 9.66 -4.44
N ASN A 551 -13.56 9.05 -4.04
CA ASN A 551 -14.33 9.41 -2.86
C ASN A 551 -13.60 8.90 -1.58
N PRO A 552 -13.12 9.78 -0.69
CA PRO A 552 -12.34 9.36 0.47
C PRO A 552 -13.16 8.64 1.55
N THR A 553 -14.50 8.75 1.53
CA THR A 553 -15.36 8.20 2.58
C THR A 553 -15.33 6.67 2.62
N GLN A 554 -14.88 6.03 1.54
CA GLN A 554 -14.81 4.57 1.36
C GLN A 554 -13.94 3.86 2.39
N ILE A 555 -12.92 4.52 2.94
CA ILE A 555 -11.97 3.92 3.87
C ILE A 555 -12.64 3.36 5.15
N PHE A 556 -13.83 3.85 5.49
CA PHE A 556 -14.62 3.39 6.64
C PHE A 556 -15.81 2.52 6.26
N THR A 557 -15.88 2.09 5.01
CA THR A 557 -16.91 1.18 4.51
C THR A 557 -16.36 -0.23 4.45
N ASN A 558 -17.22 -1.19 4.14
CA ASN A 558 -16.83 -2.59 3.92
C ASN A 558 -16.20 -2.85 2.54
N ASP A 559 -15.90 -1.81 1.75
CA ASP A 559 -15.08 -1.90 0.55
C ASP A 559 -14.22 -0.62 0.43
N PRO A 560 -13.01 -0.61 1.00
CA PRO A 560 -12.19 0.58 1.12
C PRO A 560 -11.23 0.80 -0.05
N GLU A 561 -11.62 0.39 -1.25
CA GLU A 561 -10.83 0.64 -2.47
C GLU A 561 -10.88 2.11 -2.87
N ILE A 562 -9.71 2.74 -2.97
CA ILE A 562 -9.59 4.17 -3.32
C ILE A 562 -8.39 4.41 -4.24
N GLN A 563 -8.33 5.61 -4.84
CA GLN A 563 -7.20 6.11 -5.63
C GLN A 563 -6.56 7.34 -4.98
N CYS A 564 -5.54 7.92 -5.64
CA CYS A 564 -4.73 9.02 -5.11
C CYS A 564 -5.51 10.14 -4.42
N VAL A 565 -6.63 10.60 -4.98
CA VAL A 565 -7.49 11.62 -4.35
C VAL A 565 -8.06 11.16 -3.00
N GLY A 566 -8.48 9.90 -2.90
CA GLY A 566 -9.00 9.32 -1.66
C GLY A 566 -7.95 9.31 -0.55
N TYR A 567 -6.70 8.94 -0.87
CA TYR A 567 -5.59 8.96 0.10
C TYR A 567 -5.33 10.39 0.60
N VAL A 568 -5.21 11.35 -0.31
CA VAL A 568 -4.81 12.71 0.07
C VAL A 568 -5.88 13.45 0.85
N MET A 569 -7.15 13.18 0.56
CA MET A 569 -8.27 13.73 1.32
C MET A 569 -8.36 13.09 2.72
N ASN A 570 -8.07 11.79 2.85
CA ASN A 570 -8.01 11.11 4.15
C ASN A 570 -6.89 11.66 5.04
N LEU A 571 -5.67 11.81 4.50
CA LEU A 571 -4.58 12.43 5.25
C LEU A 571 -4.91 13.88 5.61
N ALA A 572 -5.45 14.66 4.66
CA ALA A 572 -5.82 16.04 4.91
C ALA A 572 -6.89 16.17 6.00
N ALA A 573 -7.92 15.32 6.01
CA ALA A 573 -8.95 15.33 7.05
C ALA A 573 -8.37 15.05 8.43
N ALA A 574 -7.57 13.98 8.55
CA ALA A 574 -6.94 13.60 9.80
C ALA A 574 -6.04 14.72 10.36
N LEU A 575 -5.19 15.31 9.52
CA LEU A 575 -4.28 16.39 9.93
C LEU A 575 -5.03 17.70 10.23
N THR A 576 -6.10 17.99 9.49
CA THR A 576 -6.99 19.12 9.78
C THR A 576 -7.59 19.02 11.17
N ILE A 577 -8.09 17.83 11.54
CA ILE A 577 -8.65 17.56 12.87
C ILE A 577 -7.60 17.71 13.98
N LEU A 578 -6.35 17.35 13.71
CA LEU A 578 -5.22 17.52 14.62
C LEU A 578 -4.60 18.93 14.60
N ASN A 579 -5.18 19.88 13.85
CA ASN A 579 -4.64 21.23 13.67
C ASN A 579 -3.20 21.26 13.12
N ILE A 580 -2.86 20.29 12.27
CA ILE A 580 -1.58 20.21 11.55
C ILE A 580 -1.79 20.81 10.14
N PRO A 581 -1.03 21.85 9.73
CA PRO A 581 -1.19 22.47 8.42
C PRO A 581 -0.93 21.47 7.29
N VAL A 582 -1.90 21.31 6.42
CA VAL A 582 -1.87 20.36 5.31
C VAL A 582 -2.55 20.96 4.10
N ARG A 583 -2.00 20.71 2.92
CA ARG A 583 -2.67 21.02 1.66
C ARG A 583 -2.65 19.83 0.72
N ILE A 584 -3.60 19.80 -0.19
CA ILE A 584 -3.73 18.77 -1.23
C ILE A 584 -3.25 19.39 -2.54
N LEU A 585 -2.30 18.75 -3.21
CA LEU A 585 -1.82 19.16 -4.52
C LEU A 585 -2.19 18.11 -5.57
N GLY A 586 -2.26 18.57 -6.80
CA GLY A 586 -2.38 17.73 -7.98
C GLY A 586 -1.35 18.13 -9.02
N GLY A 587 -1.15 17.28 -10.02
CA GLY A 587 -0.21 17.58 -11.09
C GLY A 587 0.13 16.39 -11.95
N ALA A 588 0.88 16.65 -13.02
CA ALA A 588 1.36 15.61 -13.92
C ALA A 588 2.71 15.04 -13.45
N TYR A 589 2.89 13.76 -13.72
CA TYR A 589 4.16 13.06 -13.60
C TYR A 589 4.69 12.67 -14.98
N PHE A 590 5.84 13.22 -15.36
CA PHE A 590 6.46 13.02 -16.68
C PHE A 590 7.65 12.04 -16.67
N GLY A 591 7.59 11.02 -15.81
CA GLY A 591 8.64 9.99 -15.72
C GLY A 591 8.66 9.01 -16.91
N ASN A 592 9.71 8.18 -16.95
CA ASN A 592 9.96 7.22 -18.03
C ASN A 592 9.27 5.86 -17.81
N SER A 593 9.35 4.97 -18.79
CA SER A 593 8.77 3.62 -18.76
C SER A 593 9.32 2.67 -17.68
N THR A 594 10.40 3.05 -17.00
CA THR A 594 10.98 2.30 -15.87
C THR A 594 10.50 2.81 -14.51
N ALA A 595 9.74 3.90 -14.50
CA ALA A 595 9.10 4.38 -13.29
C ALA A 595 8.10 3.34 -12.77
N VAL A 596 8.01 3.23 -11.44
CA VAL A 596 7.08 2.32 -10.76
C VAL A 596 5.61 2.74 -11.00
N VAL A 597 5.38 3.92 -11.60
CA VAL A 597 4.08 4.43 -11.99
C VAL A 597 4.05 4.82 -13.48
N PRO A 598 2.93 4.56 -14.19
CA PRO A 598 2.73 5.10 -15.52
C PRO A 598 2.65 6.64 -15.46
N SER A 599 3.19 7.30 -16.50
CA SER A 599 3.02 8.75 -16.69
C SER A 599 1.54 9.13 -16.63
N GLY A 600 1.20 10.18 -15.89
CA GLY A 600 -0.19 10.60 -15.72
C GLY A 600 -0.39 11.65 -14.63
N TYR A 601 -1.65 12.00 -14.37
CA TYR A 601 -2.03 12.88 -13.28
C TYR A 601 -2.00 12.15 -11.95
N HIS A 602 -1.53 12.87 -10.93
CA HIS A 602 -1.40 12.37 -9.57
C HIS A 602 -1.85 13.41 -8.55
N ALA A 603 -2.13 12.95 -7.34
CA ALA A 603 -2.44 13.81 -6.19
C ALA A 603 -1.59 13.39 -5.00
N TRP A 604 -1.08 14.38 -4.27
CA TRP A 604 -0.29 14.18 -3.04
C TRP A 604 -0.62 15.26 -2.00
N ASN A 605 -0.12 15.10 -0.78
CA ASN A 605 -0.20 16.13 0.24
C ASN A 605 1.11 16.87 0.38
N GLU A 606 1.02 18.12 0.81
CA GLU A 606 2.12 18.75 1.51
C GLU A 606 1.73 19.08 2.94
N VAL A 607 2.68 18.89 3.85
CA VAL A 607 2.52 19.15 5.27
C VAL A 607 3.62 20.08 5.73
N PHE A 608 3.28 21.08 6.54
CA PHE A 608 4.25 22.01 7.09
C PHE A 608 4.92 21.40 8.33
N VAL A 609 6.16 20.94 8.17
CA VAL A 609 6.97 20.31 9.22
C VAL A 609 8.43 20.73 9.07
N ASP A 610 9.16 20.83 10.18
CA ASP A 610 10.55 21.34 10.19
C ASP A 610 10.70 22.74 9.56
N GLY A 611 9.68 23.60 9.72
CA GLY A 611 9.69 24.97 9.20
C GLY A 611 9.51 25.11 7.69
N ARG A 612 9.10 24.06 6.97
CA ARG A 612 8.87 24.08 5.52
C ARG A 612 7.81 23.09 5.05
N TRP A 613 7.34 23.24 3.83
CA TRP A 613 6.40 22.32 3.20
C TRP A 613 7.13 21.08 2.68
N LYS A 614 6.72 19.90 3.15
CA LYS A 614 7.24 18.61 2.69
C LYS A 614 6.16 17.80 2.02
N ILE A 615 6.53 17.08 0.97
CA ILE A 615 5.63 16.25 0.19
C ILE A 615 5.44 14.89 0.86
N ILE A 616 4.19 14.50 1.06
CA ILE A 616 3.77 13.18 1.50
C ILE A 616 2.88 12.55 0.43
N ASP A 617 3.24 11.34 -0.01
CA ASP A 617 2.48 10.61 -1.01
C ASP A 617 2.18 9.19 -0.50
N LEU A 618 0.95 9.00 -0.03
CA LEU A 618 0.53 7.74 0.56
C LEU A 618 0.26 6.65 -0.48
N THR A 619 0.04 7.00 -1.74
CA THR A 619 -0.16 6.00 -2.80
C THR A 619 1.14 5.28 -3.15
N TRP A 620 2.27 5.94 -2.88
CA TRP A 620 3.61 5.39 -3.03
C TRP A 620 4.12 4.73 -1.76
N PHE A 621 3.46 5.05 -0.65
CA PHE A 621 3.64 4.40 0.63
C PHE A 621 2.90 3.07 0.65
N ASP A 622 1.68 3.02 0.11
CA ASP A 622 0.89 1.82 -0.11
C ASP A 622 1.45 1.00 -1.29
N TYR A 623 1.68 -0.29 -1.07
CA TYR A 623 2.40 -1.12 -2.02
C TYR A 623 1.48 -1.73 -3.08
N LEU A 624 1.94 -1.69 -4.34
CA LEU A 624 1.24 -2.29 -5.48
C LEU A 624 1.16 -3.82 -5.36
N GLU A 625 -0.04 -4.37 -5.23
CA GLU A 625 -0.23 -5.83 -5.27
C GLU A 625 -0.01 -6.42 -6.69
N TYR A 626 -0.28 -5.62 -7.73
CA TYR A 626 -0.16 -6.02 -9.13
C TYR A 626 1.25 -5.78 -9.69
N GLY A 627 1.85 -6.79 -10.32
CA GLY A 627 3.13 -6.66 -11.05
C GLY A 627 4.40 -6.65 -10.18
N ALA A 628 4.28 -6.81 -8.87
CA ALA A 628 5.40 -6.98 -7.96
C ALA A 628 6.17 -8.29 -8.21
N SER A 629 7.50 -8.25 -8.15
CA SER A 629 8.33 -9.47 -8.13
C SER A 629 7.84 -10.44 -7.05
N LYS A 630 7.83 -11.75 -7.33
CA LYS A 630 7.36 -12.84 -6.46
C LYS A 630 8.03 -12.88 -5.06
N ASP A 631 9.07 -12.09 -4.84
CA ASP A 631 9.90 -12.09 -3.63
C ASP A 631 9.64 -10.92 -2.66
N LYS A 632 8.67 -10.04 -2.92
CA LYS A 632 8.38 -8.90 -2.01
C LYS A 632 7.51 -9.32 -0.82
N THR A 633 7.80 -8.72 0.33
CA THR A 633 7.34 -9.20 1.65
C THR A 633 6.99 -8.03 2.59
N TYR A 634 6.22 -7.07 2.09
CA TYR A 634 5.78 -5.89 2.83
C TYR A 634 4.49 -5.31 2.20
N GLU A 635 3.62 -4.70 3.01
CA GLU A 635 2.39 -4.02 2.53
C GLU A 635 2.62 -2.55 2.15
N LEU A 636 3.63 -1.92 2.75
CA LEU A 636 3.96 -0.51 2.66
C LEU A 636 5.47 -0.37 2.45
N GLN A 637 5.87 0.69 1.76
CA GLN A 637 7.28 1.05 1.58
C GLN A 637 7.74 1.94 2.73
N ASP A 638 7.79 1.38 3.93
CA ASP A 638 8.16 2.08 5.16
C ASP A 638 9.66 2.10 5.48
N ASP A 639 10.46 1.48 4.62
CA ASP A 639 11.91 1.55 4.60
C ASP A 639 12.44 2.88 4.03
N LEU A 640 11.56 3.70 3.44
CA LEU A 640 11.87 5.00 2.84
C LEU A 640 11.32 6.16 3.67
N ASP A 641 11.92 7.35 3.51
CA ASP A 641 11.40 8.54 4.18
C ASP A 641 10.06 8.97 3.58
N LEU A 642 9.07 9.11 4.45
CA LEU A 642 7.74 9.61 4.13
C LEU A 642 7.75 11.13 3.85
N PHE A 643 8.69 11.87 4.46
CA PHE A 643 8.74 13.33 4.47
C PHE A 643 9.75 13.87 3.47
N LEU A 644 9.35 13.94 2.20
CA LEU A 644 10.26 14.24 1.12
C LEU A 644 10.27 15.74 0.78
N GLU A 645 11.46 16.28 0.48
CA GLU A 645 11.60 17.65 -0.02
C GLU A 645 11.06 17.78 -1.45
N ARG A 646 10.60 18.98 -1.85
CA ARG A 646 10.00 19.21 -3.18
C ARG A 646 10.95 18.94 -4.35
N ASN A 647 12.25 19.19 -4.13
CA ASN A 647 13.32 18.94 -5.10
C ASN A 647 14.00 17.57 -4.95
N SER A 648 13.46 16.67 -4.12
CA SER A 648 14.08 15.37 -3.90
C SER A 648 14.23 14.59 -5.21
N GLU A 649 15.38 13.95 -5.42
CA GLU A 649 15.58 13.02 -6.53
C GLU A 649 14.87 11.67 -6.29
N HIS A 650 14.46 11.41 -5.05
CA HIS A 650 13.81 10.17 -4.64
C HIS A 650 12.56 9.89 -5.48
N LYS A 651 12.47 8.66 -6.02
CA LYS A 651 11.39 8.21 -6.94
C LYS A 651 11.14 9.21 -8.09
N LEU A 652 12.19 9.91 -8.52
CA LEU A 652 12.18 10.85 -9.62
C LEU A 652 11.21 12.04 -9.42
N ARG A 653 11.08 12.52 -8.17
CA ARG A 653 10.14 13.60 -7.82
C ARG A 653 10.39 14.92 -8.54
N LYS A 654 11.62 15.15 -9.00
CA LYS A 654 11.97 16.21 -9.94
C LYS A 654 11.15 16.23 -11.24
N TYR A 655 10.42 15.16 -11.58
CA TYR A 655 9.51 15.10 -12.72
C TYR A 655 8.03 15.38 -12.41
N PHE A 656 7.69 15.65 -11.14
CA PHE A 656 6.37 16.20 -10.84
C PHE A 656 6.28 17.64 -11.32
N ARG A 657 5.14 17.99 -11.87
CA ARG A 657 4.77 19.35 -12.17
C ARG A 657 3.39 19.64 -11.60
N LEU A 658 3.27 20.77 -10.93
CA LEU A 658 2.03 21.20 -10.28
C LEU A 658 0.93 21.45 -11.30
N ASP A 659 -0.29 20.98 -11.06
CA ASP A 659 -1.46 21.45 -11.82
C ASP A 659 -1.68 22.96 -11.61
N LEU A 660 -2.56 23.57 -12.40
CA LEU A 660 -2.73 25.03 -12.40
C LEU A 660 -3.02 25.59 -11.00
N ASN A 661 -4.00 25.03 -10.28
CA ASN A 661 -4.35 25.51 -8.94
C ASN A 661 -3.21 25.30 -7.93
N SER A 662 -2.50 24.16 -7.99
CA SER A 662 -1.39 23.91 -7.07
C SER A 662 -0.20 24.82 -7.38
N TYR A 663 0.05 25.12 -8.65
CA TYR A 663 1.06 26.09 -9.09
C TYR A 663 0.74 27.48 -8.55
N GLU A 664 -0.49 27.95 -8.75
CA GLU A 664 -0.96 29.27 -8.31
C GLU A 664 -0.85 29.41 -6.78
N THR A 665 -1.37 28.45 -6.01
CA THR A 665 -1.33 28.54 -4.54
C THR A 665 0.07 28.40 -3.98
N THR A 666 0.94 27.62 -4.62
CA THR A 666 2.35 27.53 -4.22
C THR A 666 3.06 28.87 -4.32
N LEU A 667 2.88 29.57 -5.45
CA LEU A 667 3.54 30.85 -5.70
C LEU A 667 2.97 31.99 -4.87
N LEU A 668 1.66 31.96 -4.56
CA LEU A 668 1.00 33.00 -3.78
C LEU A 668 1.19 32.84 -2.27
N TYR A 669 1.13 31.61 -1.75
CA TYR A 669 0.94 31.39 -0.31
C TYR A 669 1.95 30.43 0.32
N PHE A 670 2.54 29.52 -0.45
CA PHE A 670 3.20 28.33 0.12
C PHE A 670 4.59 28.07 -0.44
N LYS A 671 5.37 29.14 -0.64
CA LYS A 671 6.77 29.03 -1.06
C LYS A 671 7.64 28.41 0.01
N ASN A 672 8.59 27.60 -0.42
CA ASN A 672 9.73 27.18 0.38
C ASN A 672 10.95 28.05 0.06
N PRO A 673 12.02 27.99 0.89
CA PRO A 673 13.34 28.45 0.46
C PRO A 673 13.75 27.78 -0.85
N LYS A 674 14.43 28.50 -1.73
CA LYS A 674 14.74 28.08 -3.11
C LYS A 674 15.41 26.70 -3.20
N GLN A 675 16.28 26.36 -2.25
CA GLN A 675 16.96 25.07 -2.19
C GLN A 675 16.08 23.88 -1.79
N TYR A 676 14.81 24.10 -1.43
CA TYR A 676 13.81 23.07 -1.10
C TYR A 676 12.54 23.21 -1.95
N GLU A 677 12.60 24.00 -3.03
CA GLU A 677 11.47 24.31 -3.90
C GLU A 677 11.40 23.40 -5.12
N TYR A 678 10.22 23.26 -5.74
CA TYR A 678 10.08 22.51 -6.99
C TYR A 678 11.07 22.98 -8.05
N GLN A 679 11.68 22.03 -8.75
CA GLN A 679 12.58 22.33 -9.85
C GLN A 679 11.86 23.13 -10.94
N ASP A 680 12.54 24.16 -11.47
CA ASP A 680 12.06 25.06 -12.52
C ASP A 680 10.85 25.93 -12.12
N LEU A 681 10.39 25.89 -10.86
CA LEU A 681 9.30 26.75 -10.39
C LEU A 681 9.77 28.21 -10.39
N PRO A 682 9.01 29.13 -11.02
CA PRO A 682 9.43 30.53 -11.08
C PRO A 682 9.30 31.23 -9.72
N ASP A 683 9.97 32.38 -9.57
CA ASP A 683 9.94 33.14 -8.32
C ASP A 683 8.61 33.89 -8.09
N SER A 684 7.70 33.97 -9.07
CA SER A 684 6.37 34.59 -8.91
C SER A 684 5.37 33.99 -9.88
N ILE A 685 4.08 34.27 -9.66
CA ILE A 685 3.06 34.16 -10.72
C ILE A 685 3.44 35.03 -11.90
#